data_AF-A0AA39PVT8-F1
#
_entry.id   AF-A0AA39PVT8-F1
#
_cell.length_a   1.000
_cell.length_b   1.000
_cell.length_c   1.000
_cell.angle_alpha   90.00
_cell.angle_beta   90.00
_cell.angle_gamma   90.00
#
_symmetry.space_group_name_H-M   'P 1'
#
loop_
_entity.id
_entity.type
_entity.pdbx_description
1 polymer ?
#
loop_
_entity_poly.entity_id
_entity_poly.type
_entity_poly.pdbx_seq_one_letter_code
_entity_poly.pdbx_strand_id
1 'polypeptide(L)'
;MLFRCVMPLPHARATFFLGLFSLVSVVILYLSALDVQNKLSPQGCRMSRMSPSYVLQTEFNASWTSLANRYSLWLYREVGWESNMIYGSQPVLFIPGNAGSSRQVRSISSSAVRQFYSSPHRLSPKFEDTPFKPLDFFAVEFNEDLSAFHGPTIESETAYTANAIAYILSMYPPNTSIIILGHSMGGVIATSLLPSDKISAIITMSTPHLLPPARFDQRIDQIYNRNRLVLKSDLTPILSICGGATDMMIPSESCILEKKDVPFRRTVFSSALEGAWTGVGHREMVWCHQVRWRVARAALELGDATSVDKRGAVLDRWLRDGSWLPPVDAPPQLLEPDSYKILSENERLVLDRPRGQQAYLLPVVIGSSARLTLYVSQGSVFSISPQNPGPLDVSVLICQATVDMAFECDSLKPSVLKLVPNPIPGMPYPVPHEGCDESEGVVLLEADLSSTNQDRPTWVGVKLDRSNGFGWVIAQVAPTTVIVRDVKTTNLLVGGVSTHLPDTNTLHISVYFDNLLSNALIVYRVSPRIFTSGTECKENYLSPLLVHASHPAETHYFPLRSAPHRDILLHTHSPAPYIDTAMSGRGVYLDLLSSGGDDCRADVIKLEIAWTATAGRWASRYFTTIISWAIGIVSLIMFELWRVSDEGVVLTPTVAQSLNFFCRRRIPALLLGSFVFSIVSLPPNYFLGTRGEPFFSPLAPLFMAIAFGLVVVSYWFLLALLWPLKLLSKFSLGRSHREINSFSRATAISMSLILLFVFLVIPWQVAFLGCWFVHAVTCASRPCSVADSLESPSNSVIISLMESHPHTNGEESDAPTEPVDQSSLQIANNYNHSVHLLLLMTWLLPLAAPVLVVWIRTLATVGFTTPFDGDHFVLNVAPFLFLVDFASRTTGPLFEKTRLERRVSVRWSLLVVTVVAFVYGPTQAYLVFDATKLAIGLMVVFRIGTRYWDGSFSRTSAKHTIRQ
;
A
#
# COMPACT_ATOMS: atom_id res chain seq x y z
N MET A 1 11.17 46.31 -9.19
CA MET A 1 11.76 45.62 -10.36
C MET A 1 11.66 44.09 -10.32
N LEU A 2 11.49 43.45 -9.14
CA LEU A 2 11.34 41.98 -8.97
C LEU A 2 10.05 41.35 -9.53
N PHE A 3 9.00 42.13 -9.83
CA PHE A 3 7.71 41.61 -10.31
C PHE A 3 7.47 41.72 -11.83
N ARG A 4 8.38 42.36 -12.59
CA ARG A 4 8.21 42.52 -14.06
C ARG A 4 8.81 41.38 -14.89
N CYS A 5 9.66 40.52 -14.32
CA CYS A 5 10.25 39.38 -15.03
C CYS A 5 9.48 38.06 -14.92
N VAL A 6 8.34 38.03 -14.21
CA VAL A 6 7.56 36.80 -13.97
C VAL A 6 6.34 36.68 -14.90
N MET A 7 6.03 37.70 -15.71
CA MET A 7 4.96 37.60 -16.71
C MET A 7 5.42 38.08 -18.09
N PRO A 8 5.59 37.17 -19.07
CA PRO A 8 5.63 37.54 -20.47
C PRO A 8 4.32 37.13 -21.15
N LEU A 9 3.59 38.12 -21.69
CA LEU A 9 2.62 37.96 -22.78
C LEU A 9 1.40 37.04 -22.54
N PRO A 10 0.32 37.18 -23.34
CA PRO A 10 -0.86 36.31 -23.28
C PRO A 10 -0.57 34.80 -23.47
N HIS A 11 0.67 34.41 -23.80
CA HIS A 11 1.07 33.05 -24.16
C HIS A 11 1.71 32.22 -23.03
N ALA A 12 2.29 32.85 -21.99
CA ALA A 12 2.78 32.16 -20.79
C ALA A 12 1.68 31.86 -19.75
N ARG A 13 0.43 32.29 -20.03
CA ARG A 13 -0.70 32.11 -19.13
C ARG A 13 -1.06 30.63 -18.93
N ALA A 14 -1.04 29.81 -19.98
CA ALA A 14 -1.48 28.41 -19.92
C ALA A 14 -0.55 27.54 -19.05
N THR A 15 0.77 27.66 -19.22
CA THR A 15 1.76 26.95 -18.39
C THR A 15 1.71 27.40 -16.94
N PHE A 16 1.49 28.69 -16.67
CA PHE A 16 1.26 29.20 -15.33
C PHE A 16 0.02 28.60 -14.67
N PHE A 17 -1.13 28.60 -15.36
CA PHE A 17 -2.36 28.02 -14.82
C PHE A 17 -2.25 26.51 -14.59
N LEU A 18 -1.60 25.76 -15.48
CA LEU A 18 -1.35 24.32 -15.28
C LEU A 18 -0.41 24.04 -14.11
N GLY A 19 0.64 24.86 -13.92
CA GLY A 19 1.52 24.77 -12.76
C GLY A 19 0.76 25.01 -11.45
N LEU A 20 -0.06 26.07 -11.39
CA LEU A 20 -0.90 26.35 -10.21
C LEU A 20 -1.95 25.26 -9.96
N PHE A 21 -2.63 24.79 -11.02
CA PHE A 21 -3.59 23.67 -10.94
C PHE A 21 -2.93 22.42 -10.36
N SER A 22 -1.70 22.12 -10.75
CA SER A 22 -0.97 20.94 -10.28
C SER A 22 -0.59 21.06 -8.80
N LEU A 23 -0.13 22.23 -8.35
CA LEU A 23 0.12 22.50 -6.94
C LEU A 23 -1.14 22.33 -6.09
N VAL A 24 -2.25 22.94 -6.50
CA VAL A 24 -3.53 22.84 -5.80
C VAL A 24 -4.02 21.39 -5.78
N SER A 25 -3.91 20.68 -6.91
CA SER A 25 -4.31 19.27 -7.00
C SER A 25 -3.49 18.38 -6.06
N VAL A 26 -2.17 18.56 -5.98
CA VAL A 26 -1.31 17.81 -5.05
C VAL A 26 -1.71 18.10 -3.60
N VAL A 27 -1.97 19.37 -3.25
CA VAL A 27 -2.42 19.74 -1.90
C VAL A 27 -3.77 19.11 -1.57
N ILE A 28 -4.75 19.16 -2.48
CA ILE A 28 -6.07 18.55 -2.29
C ILE A 28 -5.93 17.02 -2.11
N LEU A 29 -5.15 16.36 -2.96
CA LEU A 29 -4.90 14.92 -2.88
C LEU A 29 -4.23 14.53 -1.55
N TYR A 30 -3.25 15.31 -1.10
CA TYR A 30 -2.57 15.10 0.18
C TYR A 30 -3.52 15.29 1.36
N LEU A 31 -4.27 16.38 1.42
CA LEU A 31 -5.24 16.64 2.48
C LEU A 31 -6.36 15.58 2.49
N SER A 32 -6.81 15.15 1.30
CA SER A 32 -7.79 14.07 1.16
C SER A 32 -7.26 12.74 1.69
N ALA A 33 -5.99 12.41 1.44
CA ALA A 33 -5.35 11.21 1.97
C ALA A 33 -5.26 11.23 3.50
N LEU A 34 -4.95 12.38 4.10
CA LEU A 34 -4.94 12.54 5.56
C LEU A 34 -6.33 12.42 6.19
N ASP A 35 -7.36 12.97 5.54
CA ASP A 35 -8.75 12.92 6.05
C ASP A 35 -9.32 11.49 6.03
N VAL A 36 -9.01 10.72 4.98
CA VAL A 36 -9.44 9.34 4.79
C VAL A 36 -9.04 8.43 5.95
N GLN A 37 -7.85 8.62 6.51
CA GLN A 37 -7.31 7.78 7.59
C GLN A 37 -8.26 7.68 8.79
N ASN A 38 -8.91 8.79 9.18
CA ASN A 38 -9.74 8.85 10.38
C ASN A 38 -11.21 8.52 10.12
N LYS A 39 -11.65 8.65 8.86
CA LYS A 39 -13.07 8.55 8.48
C LYS A 39 -13.42 7.21 7.82
N LEU A 40 -12.53 6.66 7.01
CA LEU A 40 -12.84 5.51 6.15
C LEU A 40 -12.94 4.20 6.94
N SER A 41 -12.04 4.01 7.90
CA SER A 41 -12.00 2.86 8.80
C SER A 41 -11.55 3.34 10.18
N PRO A 42 -12.48 3.66 11.08
CA PRO A 42 -12.15 4.22 12.38
C PRO A 42 -11.30 3.31 13.26
N GLN A 43 -10.41 3.94 14.02
CA GLN A 43 -9.60 3.26 15.02
C GLN A 43 -10.17 3.42 16.44
N GLY A 44 -10.27 2.29 17.14
CA GLY A 44 -10.68 2.17 18.54
C GLY A 44 -9.64 1.47 19.41
N CYS A 45 -8.35 1.53 19.05
CA CYS A 45 -7.32 0.79 19.79
C CYS A 45 -7.21 1.22 21.26
N ARG A 46 -7.46 0.27 22.18
CA ARG A 46 -7.20 0.43 23.62
C ARG A 46 -5.70 0.41 23.88
N MET A 47 -5.23 1.38 24.65
CA MET A 47 -3.80 1.51 24.95
C MET A 47 -3.31 0.31 25.77
N SER A 48 -2.12 -0.19 25.44
CA SER A 48 -1.45 -1.26 26.19
C SER A 48 -0.41 -0.72 27.17
N ARG A 49 -0.25 -1.39 28.32
CA ARG A 49 0.75 -1.07 29.34
C ARG A 49 1.59 -2.31 29.64
N MET A 50 2.89 -2.12 29.81
CA MET A 50 3.89 -3.16 30.00
C MET A 50 5.07 -2.65 30.82
N SER A 51 5.85 -3.57 31.37
CA SER A 51 7.08 -3.30 32.12
C SER A 51 8.24 -4.06 31.48
N PRO A 52 8.82 -3.55 30.38
CA PRO A 52 9.76 -4.31 29.56
C PRO A 52 11.18 -4.30 30.15
N SER A 53 11.83 -5.46 30.10
CA SER A 53 13.27 -5.66 30.30
C SER A 53 13.84 -6.38 29.07
N TYR A 54 15.05 -6.02 28.66
CA TYR A 54 15.70 -6.61 27.49
C TYR A 54 17.06 -7.18 27.86
N VAL A 55 17.26 -8.47 27.60
CA VAL A 55 18.52 -9.18 27.84
C VAL A 55 19.23 -9.39 26.50
N LEU A 56 20.37 -8.73 26.32
CA LEU A 56 21.19 -8.86 25.12
C LEU A 56 21.78 -10.27 25.03
N GLN A 57 21.65 -10.90 23.86
CA GLN A 57 22.25 -12.20 23.57
C GLN A 57 23.70 -12.00 23.11
N THR A 58 24.62 -11.81 24.06
CA THR A 58 26.03 -11.48 23.78
C THR A 58 26.79 -12.60 23.07
N GLU A 59 26.50 -13.86 23.39
CA GLU A 59 27.17 -15.02 22.77
C GLU A 59 26.88 -15.15 21.28
N PHE A 60 25.65 -14.84 20.86
CA PHE A 60 25.28 -14.80 19.44
C PHE A 60 26.18 -13.83 18.65
N ASN A 61 26.41 -12.65 19.23
CA ASN A 61 27.20 -11.60 18.60
C ASN A 61 28.71 -11.91 18.57
N ALA A 62 29.20 -12.89 19.34
CA ALA A 62 30.62 -13.18 19.40
C ALA A 62 31.10 -14.08 18.25
N SER A 63 30.32 -15.09 17.86
CA SER A 63 30.81 -16.16 16.97
C SER A 63 29.82 -16.68 15.92
N TRP A 64 28.54 -16.32 15.98
CA TRP A 64 27.52 -16.92 15.12
C TRP A 64 27.24 -16.15 13.82
N THR A 65 27.69 -14.91 13.72
CA THR A 65 27.37 -14.05 12.57
C THR A 65 28.42 -12.97 12.37
N SER A 66 28.78 -12.71 11.12
CA SER A 66 29.65 -11.58 10.74
C SER A 66 28.97 -10.22 10.88
N LEU A 67 27.64 -10.21 11.02
CA LEU A 67 26.80 -9.00 11.12
C LEU A 67 26.59 -8.53 12.58
N ALA A 68 27.28 -9.14 13.54
CA ALA A 68 27.12 -8.86 14.98
C ALA A 68 27.46 -7.41 15.39
N ASN A 69 28.29 -6.72 14.61
CA ASN A 69 28.61 -5.31 14.83
C ASN A 69 27.52 -4.35 14.31
N ARG A 70 26.60 -4.85 13.48
CA ARG A 70 25.54 -4.06 12.83
C ARG A 70 24.19 -4.29 13.49
N TYR A 71 23.90 -5.54 13.83
CA TYR A 71 22.60 -5.97 14.36
C TYR A 71 22.76 -6.61 15.75
N SER A 72 21.65 -6.67 16.49
CA SER A 72 21.63 -7.29 17.81
C SER A 72 20.40 -8.19 18.00
N LEU A 73 20.51 -9.13 18.94
CA LEU A 73 19.43 -10.05 19.30
C LEU A 73 19.11 -9.86 20.78
N TRP A 74 17.83 -9.64 21.09
CA TRP A 74 17.36 -9.36 22.43
C TRP A 74 16.33 -10.38 22.87
N LEU A 75 16.39 -10.77 24.14
CA LEU A 75 15.36 -11.54 24.82
C LEU A 75 14.52 -10.58 25.67
N TYR A 76 13.23 -10.52 25.39
CA TYR A 76 12.27 -9.73 26.17
C TYR A 76 11.93 -10.45 27.48
N ARG A 77 11.85 -9.70 28.58
CA ARG A 77 11.32 -10.15 29.87
C ARG A 77 10.37 -9.13 30.46
N GLU A 78 9.24 -9.58 30.99
CA GLU A 78 8.35 -8.72 31.77
C GLU A 78 8.84 -8.61 33.21
N VAL A 79 9.20 -7.40 33.63
CA VAL A 79 9.84 -7.13 34.93
C VAL A 79 8.99 -7.66 36.09
N GLY A 80 9.56 -8.61 36.83
CA GLY A 80 8.95 -9.19 38.03
C GLY A 80 7.96 -10.33 37.77
N TRP A 81 7.72 -10.72 36.51
CA TRP A 81 6.77 -11.79 36.18
C TRP A 81 7.44 -13.13 35.86
N GLU A 82 8.61 -13.08 35.24
CA GLU A 82 9.35 -14.23 34.72
C GLU A 82 10.85 -14.07 34.98
N SER A 83 11.58 -15.19 35.04
CA SER A 83 13.03 -15.20 35.26
C SER A 83 13.79 -14.94 33.95
N ASN A 84 15.05 -14.52 34.05
CA ASN A 84 15.92 -14.41 32.87
C ASN A 84 16.35 -15.77 32.31
N MET A 85 16.19 -16.87 33.06
CA MET A 85 16.60 -18.20 32.63
C MET A 85 15.59 -18.80 31.65
N ILE A 86 16.11 -19.45 30.62
CA ILE A 86 15.32 -20.20 29.63
C ILE A 86 15.13 -21.62 30.17
N TYR A 87 13.92 -21.99 30.58
CA TYR A 87 13.62 -23.35 31.04
C TYR A 87 12.16 -23.73 30.76
N GLY A 88 11.95 -24.82 30.03
CA GLY A 88 10.61 -25.37 29.79
C GLY A 88 9.67 -24.48 28.94
N SER A 89 10.20 -23.47 28.26
CA SER A 89 9.46 -22.49 27.45
C SER A 89 9.45 -22.83 25.95
N GLN A 90 8.58 -22.16 25.20
CA GLN A 90 8.53 -22.20 23.74
C GLN A 90 9.18 -20.93 23.13
N PRO A 91 10.16 -21.04 22.22
CA PRO A 91 10.75 -19.87 21.58
C PRO A 91 9.82 -19.23 20.56
N VAL A 92 9.80 -17.90 20.57
CA VAL A 92 9.15 -17.02 19.59
C VAL A 92 10.17 -16.00 19.11
N LEU A 93 10.30 -15.80 17.79
CA LEU A 93 11.14 -14.77 17.21
C LEU A 93 10.29 -13.67 16.59
N PHE A 94 10.47 -12.44 17.06
CA PHE A 94 9.90 -11.25 16.46
C PHE A 94 10.89 -10.57 15.52
N ILE A 95 10.40 -10.22 14.32
CA ILE A 95 11.14 -9.51 13.29
C ILE A 95 10.47 -8.14 13.07
N PRO A 96 11.17 -7.02 13.35
CA PRO A 96 10.62 -5.68 13.24
C PRO A 96 10.44 -5.22 11.80
N GLY A 97 9.67 -4.14 11.64
CA GLY A 97 9.44 -3.51 10.35
C GLY A 97 10.55 -2.57 9.89
N ASN A 98 10.33 -1.92 8.73
CA ASN A 98 11.17 -0.85 8.22
C ASN A 98 11.32 0.30 9.24
N ALA A 99 12.55 0.73 9.51
CA ALA A 99 12.86 1.68 10.60
C ALA A 99 12.33 1.27 11.98
N GLY A 100 12.04 -0.01 12.18
CA GLY A 100 11.53 -0.59 13.40
C GLY A 100 12.63 -1.14 14.28
N SER A 101 12.29 -1.35 15.55
CA SER A 101 13.19 -1.91 16.55
C SER A 101 12.56 -3.12 17.24
N SER A 102 13.41 -3.89 17.92
CA SER A 102 13.04 -4.99 18.82
C SER A 102 11.92 -4.61 19.80
N ARG A 103 11.84 -3.31 20.15
CA ARG A 103 10.83 -2.73 21.04
C ARG A 103 9.41 -2.81 20.52
N GLN A 104 9.17 -3.11 19.24
CA GLN A 104 7.82 -3.27 18.70
C GLN A 104 7.09 -4.48 19.32
N VAL A 105 7.81 -5.52 19.74
CA VAL A 105 7.20 -6.75 20.29
C VAL A 105 6.62 -6.58 21.69
N ARG A 106 7.10 -5.59 22.45
CA ARG A 106 6.86 -5.45 23.91
C ARG A 106 5.41 -5.63 24.35
N SER A 107 4.47 -5.09 23.58
CA SER A 107 3.05 -5.12 23.92
C SER A 107 2.46 -6.53 23.73
N ILE A 108 2.94 -7.29 22.75
CA ILE A 108 2.56 -8.68 22.49
C ILE A 108 3.17 -9.58 23.56
N SER A 109 4.49 -9.47 23.80
CA SER A 109 5.19 -10.29 24.81
C SER A 109 4.61 -10.08 26.20
N SER A 110 4.39 -8.83 26.61
CA SER A 110 3.75 -8.52 27.89
C SER A 110 2.33 -9.09 27.98
N SER A 111 1.58 -9.10 26.87
CA SER A 111 0.25 -9.74 26.84
C SER A 111 0.33 -11.24 27.08
N ALA A 112 1.27 -11.93 26.45
CA ALA A 112 1.43 -13.37 26.58
C ALA A 112 1.77 -13.74 28.04
N VAL A 113 2.73 -13.04 28.64
CA VAL A 113 3.14 -13.27 30.04
C VAL A 113 1.98 -13.03 31.00
N ARG A 114 1.23 -11.92 30.84
CA ARG A 114 0.11 -11.57 31.72
C ARG A 114 -1.18 -12.37 31.46
N GLN A 115 -1.24 -13.12 30.36
CA GLN A 115 -2.27 -14.13 30.16
C GLN A 115 -1.87 -15.45 30.81
N PHE A 116 -0.60 -15.86 30.67
CA PHE A 116 -0.09 -17.11 31.21
C PHE A 116 -0.04 -17.11 32.75
N TYR A 117 0.39 -15.99 33.33
CA TYR A 117 0.43 -15.76 34.77
C TYR A 117 -0.70 -14.82 35.21
N SER A 118 -1.40 -15.15 36.30
CA SER A 118 -2.44 -14.29 36.90
C SER A 118 -1.87 -13.19 37.79
N SER A 119 -0.73 -13.48 38.40
CA SER A 119 0.11 -12.55 39.17
C SER A 119 1.57 -13.00 39.02
N PRO A 120 2.57 -12.17 39.39
CA PRO A 120 3.98 -12.56 39.39
C PRO A 120 4.21 -14.01 39.85
N HIS A 121 4.79 -14.84 38.97
CA HIS A 121 5.12 -16.26 39.20
C HIS A 121 3.94 -17.19 39.54
N ARG A 122 2.69 -16.72 39.47
CA ARG A 122 1.49 -17.53 39.72
C ARG A 122 0.79 -17.82 38.41
N LEU A 123 0.69 -19.10 38.05
CA LEU A 123 -0.04 -19.52 36.86
C LEU A 123 -1.48 -19.01 36.89
N SER A 124 -2.02 -18.69 35.72
CA SER A 124 -3.44 -18.39 35.63
C SER A 124 -4.23 -19.71 35.74
N PRO A 125 -5.43 -19.71 36.35
CA PRO A 125 -6.28 -20.90 36.43
C PRO A 125 -6.57 -21.54 35.06
N LYS A 126 -6.59 -20.75 33.98
CA LYS A 126 -6.81 -21.24 32.60
C LYS A 126 -5.63 -22.06 32.06
N PHE A 127 -4.48 -22.04 32.74
CA PHE A 127 -3.24 -22.68 32.31
C PHE A 127 -2.72 -23.74 33.28
N GLU A 128 -3.25 -23.82 34.51
CA GLU A 128 -2.82 -24.77 35.55
C GLU A 128 -2.93 -26.24 35.10
N ASP A 129 -4.02 -26.61 34.43
CA ASP A 129 -4.30 -27.98 33.96
C ASP A 129 -4.00 -28.20 32.47
N THR A 130 -3.20 -27.33 31.85
CA THR A 130 -2.92 -27.39 30.41
C THR A 130 -1.45 -27.73 30.13
N PRO A 131 -1.13 -28.39 28.99
CA PRO A 131 0.26 -28.66 28.60
C PRO A 131 0.98 -27.41 28.06
N PHE A 132 0.34 -26.23 28.08
CA PHE A 132 0.88 -25.02 27.49
C PHE A 132 2.11 -24.52 28.25
N LYS A 133 3.10 -24.07 27.48
CA LYS A 133 4.37 -23.55 28.00
C LYS A 133 4.39 -22.03 27.99
N PRO A 134 5.13 -21.37 28.91
CA PRO A 134 5.44 -19.96 28.76
C PRO A 134 6.22 -19.70 27.46
N LEU A 135 6.18 -18.47 26.97
CA LEU A 135 6.86 -18.07 25.73
C LEU A 135 8.11 -17.27 26.01
N ASP A 136 9.20 -17.59 25.34
CA ASP A 136 10.41 -16.77 25.30
C ASP A 136 10.43 -15.94 24.01
N PHE A 137 10.21 -14.63 24.16
CA PHE A 137 10.21 -13.71 23.03
C PHE A 137 11.62 -13.18 22.76
N PHE A 138 12.23 -13.69 21.70
CA PHE A 138 13.39 -13.08 21.09
C PHE A 138 12.96 -12.03 20.07
N ALA A 139 13.75 -10.98 19.92
CA ALA A 139 13.54 -9.94 18.93
C ALA A 139 14.87 -9.54 18.31
N VAL A 140 14.95 -9.62 16.98
CA VAL A 140 16.08 -9.04 16.24
C VAL A 140 15.95 -7.51 16.21
N GLU A 141 17.09 -6.85 16.21
CA GLU A 141 17.21 -5.39 16.14
C GLU A 141 18.11 -5.04 14.96
N PHE A 142 17.51 -4.43 13.94
CA PHE A 142 18.18 -4.08 12.69
C PHE A 142 18.70 -2.65 12.66
N ASN A 143 18.95 -2.05 13.83
CA ASN A 143 19.42 -0.67 13.93
C ASN A 143 18.49 0.35 13.25
N GLU A 144 17.19 0.01 13.20
CA GLU A 144 16.17 0.75 12.47
C GLU A 144 16.54 1.04 11.00
N ASP A 145 17.19 0.08 10.33
CA ASP A 145 17.51 0.15 8.90
C ASP A 145 16.23 0.35 8.05
N LEU A 146 16.40 1.01 6.90
CA LEU A 146 15.33 1.36 5.97
C LEU A 146 15.08 0.24 4.93
N SER A 147 14.66 -0.93 5.39
CA SER A 147 14.48 -2.13 4.57
C SER A 147 13.43 -2.02 3.46
N ALA A 148 12.46 -1.09 3.55
CA ALA A 148 11.42 -0.93 2.51
C ALA A 148 11.95 -0.36 1.18
N PHE A 149 13.15 0.22 1.17
CA PHE A 149 13.71 0.93 0.01
C PHE A 149 14.97 0.28 -0.58
N HIS A 150 15.51 -0.75 0.05
CA HIS A 150 16.81 -1.31 -0.31
C HIS A 150 16.83 -2.84 -0.17
N GLY A 151 16.93 -3.56 -1.28
CA GLY A 151 16.92 -5.03 -1.33
C GLY A 151 18.09 -5.69 -0.59
N PRO A 152 19.35 -5.24 -0.75
CA PRO A 152 20.49 -5.81 -0.02
C PRO A 152 20.37 -5.69 1.50
N THR A 153 19.66 -4.67 2.01
CA THR A 153 19.32 -4.60 3.43
C THR A 153 18.45 -5.79 3.84
N ILE A 154 17.36 -6.08 3.11
CA ILE A 154 16.49 -7.23 3.39
C ILE A 154 17.28 -8.55 3.33
N GLU A 155 18.20 -8.70 2.38
CA GLU A 155 19.07 -9.88 2.28
C GLU A 155 19.97 -10.05 3.51
N SER A 156 20.59 -8.95 3.98
CA SER A 156 21.42 -8.93 5.18
C SER A 156 20.62 -9.24 6.45
N GLU A 157 19.43 -8.63 6.59
CA GLU A 157 18.50 -8.87 7.69
C GLU A 157 18.01 -10.33 7.69
N THR A 158 17.73 -10.91 6.51
CA THR A 158 17.36 -12.31 6.35
C THR A 158 18.49 -13.24 6.77
N ALA A 159 19.73 -12.99 6.33
CA ALA A 159 20.89 -13.79 6.71
C ALA A 159 21.17 -13.74 8.22
N TYR A 160 21.08 -12.55 8.83
CA TYR A 160 21.21 -12.39 10.27
C TYR A 160 20.13 -13.15 11.04
N THR A 161 18.88 -13.06 10.57
CA THR A 161 17.74 -13.74 11.21
C THR A 161 17.84 -15.25 11.10
N ALA A 162 18.32 -15.79 9.98
CA ALA A 162 18.56 -17.22 9.82
C ALA A 162 19.60 -17.73 10.85
N ASN A 163 20.70 -16.99 11.04
CA ASN A 163 21.69 -17.30 12.08
C ASN A 163 21.10 -17.18 13.49
N ALA A 164 20.24 -16.18 13.73
CA ALA A 164 19.57 -16.01 15.02
C ALA A 164 18.66 -17.18 15.35
N ILE A 165 17.91 -17.73 14.38
CA ILE A 165 17.10 -18.94 14.57
C ILE A 165 17.98 -20.12 14.98
N ALA A 166 19.11 -20.33 14.30
CA ALA A 166 20.03 -21.41 14.62
C ALA A 166 20.61 -21.29 16.05
N TYR A 167 20.99 -20.07 16.46
CA TYR A 167 21.45 -19.78 17.81
C TYR A 167 20.36 -20.00 18.86
N ILE A 168 19.16 -19.46 18.63
CA ILE A 168 18.03 -19.59 19.55
C ILE A 168 17.77 -21.06 19.81
N LEU A 169 17.59 -21.85 18.75
CA LEU A 169 17.27 -23.28 18.87
C LEU A 169 18.39 -24.10 19.52
N SER A 170 19.64 -23.63 19.51
CA SER A 170 20.74 -24.30 20.23
C SER A 170 20.61 -24.26 21.75
N MET A 171 19.80 -23.32 22.26
CA MET A 171 19.48 -23.20 23.70
C MET A 171 18.29 -24.08 24.13
N TYR A 172 17.60 -24.73 23.18
CA TYR A 172 16.42 -25.55 23.45
C TYR A 172 16.67 -27.04 23.18
N PRO A 173 15.82 -27.94 23.70
CA PRO A 173 15.91 -29.36 23.37
C PRO A 173 15.87 -29.61 21.85
N PRO A 174 16.53 -30.68 21.37
CA PRO A 174 16.53 -31.03 19.95
C PRO A 174 15.10 -31.21 19.43
N ASN A 175 14.88 -30.89 18.14
CA ASN A 175 13.58 -30.89 17.46
C ASN A 175 12.57 -29.82 17.94
N THR A 176 13.00 -28.86 18.75
CA THR A 176 12.19 -27.68 19.06
C THR A 176 12.06 -26.81 17.81
N SER A 177 10.83 -26.48 17.42
CA SER A 177 10.53 -25.52 16.35
C SER A 177 10.23 -24.13 16.91
N ILE A 178 10.41 -23.08 16.13
CA ILE A 178 10.20 -21.67 16.53
C ILE A 178 8.99 -21.03 15.85
N ILE A 179 8.23 -20.22 16.59
CA ILE A 179 7.15 -19.40 16.02
C ILE A 179 7.74 -18.06 15.57
N ILE A 180 7.38 -17.57 14.38
CA ILE A 180 7.85 -16.26 13.90
C ILE A 180 6.69 -15.25 13.88
N LEU A 181 6.95 -14.06 14.43
CA LEU A 181 6.08 -12.89 14.32
C LEU A 181 6.79 -11.84 13.47
N GLY A 182 6.21 -11.45 12.33
CA GLY A 182 6.76 -10.42 11.45
C GLY A 182 5.87 -9.19 11.40
N HIS A 183 6.42 -7.98 11.58
CA HIS A 183 5.70 -6.73 11.37
C HIS A 183 6.21 -6.01 10.12
N SER A 184 5.31 -5.53 9.25
CA SER A 184 5.70 -4.78 8.04
C SER A 184 6.70 -5.58 7.19
N MET A 185 7.82 -4.96 6.79
CA MET A 185 8.94 -5.63 6.09
C MET A 185 9.52 -6.83 6.86
N GLY A 186 9.37 -6.90 8.19
CA GLY A 186 9.73 -8.06 9.00
C GLY A 186 8.99 -9.34 8.62
N GLY A 187 7.76 -9.23 8.10
CA GLY A 187 7.05 -10.39 7.53
C GLY A 187 7.57 -10.80 6.15
N VAL A 188 8.13 -9.86 5.36
CA VAL A 188 8.83 -10.18 4.10
C VAL A 188 10.12 -10.93 4.39
N ILE A 189 10.84 -10.54 5.45
CA ILE A 189 12.00 -11.29 5.94
C ILE A 189 11.57 -12.67 6.45
N ALA A 190 10.51 -12.75 7.26
CA ALA A 190 9.97 -14.02 7.77
C ALA A 190 9.66 -15.02 6.64
N THR A 191 9.01 -14.55 5.57
CA THR A 191 8.70 -15.39 4.40
C THR A 191 9.93 -15.73 3.56
N SER A 192 10.97 -14.88 3.57
CA SER A 192 12.25 -15.14 2.90
C SER A 192 13.08 -16.24 3.58
N LEU A 193 12.75 -16.61 4.83
CA LEU A 193 13.40 -17.70 5.56
C LEU A 193 12.85 -19.09 5.19
N LEU A 194 11.80 -19.16 4.37
CA LEU A 194 11.20 -20.40 3.92
C LEU A 194 11.86 -20.91 2.61
N PRO A 195 11.88 -22.23 2.36
CA PRO A 195 11.35 -23.30 3.22
C PRO A 195 12.24 -23.60 4.44
N SER A 196 11.63 -23.98 5.56
CA SER A 196 12.36 -24.32 6.80
C SER A 196 11.55 -25.26 7.68
N ASP A 197 12.16 -26.37 8.09
CA ASP A 197 11.60 -27.34 9.05
C ASP A 197 11.64 -26.85 10.51
N LYS A 198 12.48 -25.84 10.78
CA LYS A 198 12.64 -25.22 12.10
C LYS A 198 11.50 -24.27 12.45
N ILE A 199 10.75 -23.77 11.48
CA ILE A 199 9.69 -22.77 11.68
C ILE A 199 8.34 -23.47 11.82
N SER A 200 7.66 -23.25 12.95
CA SER A 200 6.39 -23.92 13.22
C SER A 200 5.19 -23.26 12.55
N ALA A 201 5.13 -21.92 12.63
CA ALA A 201 4.09 -21.07 12.05
C ALA A 201 4.60 -19.62 11.96
N ILE A 202 4.01 -18.84 11.04
CA ILE A 202 4.31 -17.42 10.88
C ILE A 202 3.03 -16.60 11.04
N ILE A 203 3.04 -15.61 11.93
CA ILE A 203 2.00 -14.57 12.01
C ILE A 203 2.61 -13.28 11.50
N THR A 204 2.08 -12.77 10.39
CA THR A 204 2.51 -11.48 9.83
C THR A 204 1.50 -10.39 10.13
N MET A 205 1.97 -9.18 10.39
CA MET A 205 1.16 -8.04 10.82
C MET A 205 1.48 -6.82 9.95
N SER A 206 0.49 -6.28 9.24
CA SER A 206 0.68 -5.19 8.26
C SER A 206 1.82 -5.47 7.29
N THR A 207 1.98 -6.71 6.83
CA THR A 207 3.08 -7.11 5.94
C THR A 207 2.61 -7.03 4.48
N PRO A 208 3.29 -6.23 3.62
CA PRO A 208 2.96 -6.13 2.20
C PRO A 208 3.48 -7.37 1.46
N HIS A 209 2.65 -8.40 1.29
CA HIS A 209 2.99 -9.67 0.62
C HIS A 209 2.92 -9.61 -0.91
N LEU A 210 1.94 -8.89 -1.48
CA LEU A 210 1.69 -8.88 -2.93
C LEU A 210 2.48 -7.82 -3.68
N LEU A 211 2.63 -6.64 -3.09
CA LEU A 211 3.26 -5.49 -3.74
C LEU A 211 4.16 -4.76 -2.75
N PRO A 212 5.43 -4.48 -3.10
CA PRO A 212 6.31 -3.69 -2.25
C PRO A 212 5.77 -2.27 -2.04
N PRO A 213 5.96 -1.65 -0.86
CA PRO A 213 5.58 -0.25 -0.64
C PRO A 213 6.30 0.72 -1.58
N ALA A 214 7.53 0.36 -1.98
CA ALA A 214 8.37 1.14 -2.86
C ALA A 214 9.17 0.21 -3.80
N ARG A 215 9.04 0.44 -5.11
CA ARG A 215 9.69 -0.38 -6.17
C ARG A 215 10.80 0.40 -6.88
N PHE A 216 11.72 0.96 -6.09
CA PHE A 216 12.88 1.72 -6.57
C PHE A 216 14.12 0.85 -6.80
N ASP A 217 14.13 -0.38 -6.29
CA ASP A 217 15.23 -1.33 -6.41
C ASP A 217 14.72 -2.63 -7.04
N GLN A 218 15.41 -3.08 -8.10
CA GLN A 218 15.10 -4.33 -8.78
C GLN A 218 15.21 -5.56 -7.87
N ARG A 219 16.09 -5.54 -6.86
CA ARG A 219 16.26 -6.69 -5.95
C ARG A 219 15.05 -6.92 -5.07
N ILE A 220 14.33 -5.86 -4.69
CA ILE A 220 13.07 -5.99 -3.94
C ILE A 220 12.06 -6.81 -4.76
N ASP A 221 11.91 -6.52 -6.05
CA ASP A 221 11.04 -7.29 -6.94
C ASP A 221 11.44 -8.77 -7.00
N GLN A 222 12.75 -9.06 -7.03
CA GLN A 222 13.27 -10.43 -7.05
C GLN A 222 12.94 -11.18 -5.75
N ILE A 223 13.10 -10.54 -4.59
CA ILE A 223 12.76 -11.11 -3.27
C ILE A 223 11.26 -11.43 -3.21
N TYR A 224 10.41 -10.50 -3.62
CA TYR A 224 8.94 -10.70 -3.63
C TYR A 224 8.53 -11.84 -4.56
N ASN A 225 9.10 -11.91 -5.76
CA ASN A 225 8.83 -12.99 -6.71
C ASN A 225 9.28 -14.35 -6.14
N ARG A 226 10.46 -14.41 -5.51
CA ARG A 226 10.95 -15.62 -4.84
C ARG A 226 10.00 -16.07 -3.72
N ASN A 227 9.62 -15.15 -2.84
CA ASN A 227 8.74 -15.45 -1.71
C ASN A 227 7.37 -15.94 -2.21
N ARG A 228 6.79 -15.29 -3.22
CA ARG A 228 5.53 -15.72 -3.85
C ARG A 228 5.62 -17.16 -4.38
N LEU A 229 6.75 -17.55 -4.98
CA LEU A 229 6.94 -18.92 -5.47
C LEU A 229 7.06 -19.93 -4.31
N VAL A 230 7.84 -19.63 -3.28
CA VAL A 230 8.00 -20.50 -2.10
C VAL A 230 6.68 -20.70 -1.35
N LEU A 231 5.93 -19.60 -1.16
CA LEU A 231 4.66 -19.61 -0.44
C LEU A 231 3.59 -20.50 -1.10
N LYS A 232 3.72 -20.80 -2.40
CA LYS A 232 2.78 -21.68 -3.12
C LYS A 232 2.91 -23.15 -2.74
N SER A 233 4.08 -23.60 -2.28
CA SER A 233 4.39 -25.01 -2.01
C SER A 233 4.77 -25.32 -0.56
N ASP A 234 5.36 -24.37 0.17
CA ASP A 234 5.81 -24.60 1.55
C ASP A 234 4.64 -24.83 2.53
N LEU A 235 4.72 -25.86 3.37
CA LEU A 235 3.62 -26.27 4.25
C LEU A 235 3.48 -25.46 5.55
N THR A 236 4.44 -24.59 5.89
CA THR A 236 4.42 -23.79 7.12
C THR A 236 3.15 -22.94 7.18
N PRO A 237 2.29 -23.06 8.20
CA PRO A 237 1.10 -22.21 8.33
C PRO A 237 1.45 -20.72 8.40
N ILE A 238 0.75 -19.90 7.62
CA ILE A 238 0.90 -18.44 7.65
C ILE A 238 -0.46 -17.76 7.76
N LEU A 239 -0.59 -16.86 8.73
CA LEU A 239 -1.73 -15.97 8.87
C LEU A 239 -1.26 -14.52 8.84
N SER A 240 -1.85 -13.73 7.93
CA SER A 240 -1.59 -12.29 7.79
C SER A 240 -2.72 -11.47 8.39
N ILE A 241 -2.39 -10.59 9.34
CA ILE A 241 -3.30 -9.60 9.93
C ILE A 241 -3.08 -8.25 9.25
N CYS A 242 -4.13 -7.70 8.65
CA CYS A 242 -4.07 -6.43 7.90
C CYS A 242 -4.87 -5.33 8.60
N GLY A 243 -4.33 -4.11 8.62
CA GLY A 243 -4.97 -2.95 9.29
C GLY A 243 -6.16 -2.34 8.53
N GLY A 244 -6.38 -2.75 7.28
CA GLY A 244 -7.41 -2.19 6.42
C GLY A 244 -7.08 -0.77 5.96
N ALA A 245 -8.09 0.04 5.67
CA ALA A 245 -7.91 1.39 5.15
C ALA A 245 -7.26 2.39 6.13
N THR A 246 -7.13 2.02 7.41
CA THR A 246 -6.48 2.83 8.45
C THR A 246 -4.95 2.82 8.32
N ASP A 247 -4.40 1.78 7.70
CA ASP A 247 -2.97 1.69 7.39
C ASP A 247 -2.64 2.57 6.17
N MET A 248 -1.97 3.70 6.43
CA MET A 248 -1.57 4.65 5.39
C MET A 248 -0.15 4.38 4.85
N MET A 249 0.60 3.49 5.48
CA MET A 249 1.98 3.20 5.09
C MET A 249 2.01 2.16 3.97
N ILE A 250 1.08 1.19 4.02
CA ILE A 250 0.91 0.20 2.98
C ILE A 250 -0.55 0.16 2.50
N PRO A 251 -0.81 0.18 1.18
CA PRO A 251 -2.16 -0.05 0.66
C PRO A 251 -2.69 -1.42 1.14
N SER A 252 -3.92 -1.47 1.62
CA SER A 252 -4.52 -2.63 2.27
C SER A 252 -4.49 -3.89 1.39
N GLU A 253 -4.67 -3.72 0.08
CA GLU A 253 -4.60 -4.79 -0.92
C GLU A 253 -3.21 -5.46 -1.01
N SER A 254 -2.13 -4.75 -0.65
CA SER A 254 -0.77 -5.30 -0.67
C SER A 254 -0.54 -6.32 0.45
N CYS A 255 -1.35 -6.27 1.52
CA CYS A 255 -1.20 -7.10 2.72
C CYS A 255 -1.78 -8.52 2.58
N ILE A 256 -2.58 -8.74 1.52
CA ILE A 256 -3.31 -9.98 1.29
C ILE A 256 -2.36 -11.13 0.91
N LEU A 257 -2.61 -12.33 1.43
CA LEU A 257 -1.96 -13.57 0.96
C LEU A 257 -2.82 -14.22 -0.12
N GLU A 258 -2.18 -14.88 -1.10
CA GLU A 258 -2.92 -15.74 -2.04
C GLU A 258 -3.64 -16.86 -1.26
N LYS A 259 -4.98 -16.81 -1.24
CA LYS A 259 -5.81 -17.72 -0.45
C LYS A 259 -5.60 -19.18 -0.91
N LYS A 260 -5.22 -20.04 0.02
CA LYS A 260 -5.15 -21.50 -0.15
C LYS A 260 -5.50 -22.19 1.17
N ASP A 261 -6.22 -23.31 1.08
CA ASP A 261 -6.49 -24.17 2.24
C ASP A 261 -5.26 -25.01 2.60
N VAL A 262 -4.57 -25.53 1.57
CA VAL A 262 -3.29 -26.21 1.71
C VAL A 262 -2.28 -25.60 0.71
N PRO A 263 -1.12 -25.11 1.16
CA PRO A 263 -0.73 -24.94 2.57
C PRO A 263 -1.61 -23.90 3.28
N PHE A 264 -1.69 -23.94 4.62
CA PHE A 264 -2.57 -23.03 5.38
C PHE A 264 -2.17 -21.56 5.15
N ARG A 265 -2.99 -20.82 4.41
CA ARG A 265 -2.82 -19.40 4.10
C ARG A 265 -4.11 -18.65 4.38
N ARG A 266 -4.06 -17.75 5.37
CA ARG A 266 -5.21 -16.93 5.76
C ARG A 266 -4.81 -15.46 5.83
N THR A 267 -5.74 -14.60 5.41
CA THR A 267 -5.66 -13.15 5.62
C THR A 267 -6.86 -12.77 6.45
N VAL A 268 -6.67 -11.96 7.48
CA VAL A 268 -7.72 -11.41 8.33
C VAL A 268 -7.49 -9.91 8.48
N PHE A 269 -8.51 -9.11 8.22
CA PHE A 269 -8.46 -7.69 8.48
C PHE A 269 -8.90 -7.37 9.90
N SER A 270 -8.27 -6.39 10.55
CA SER A 270 -8.57 -6.03 11.95
C SER A 270 -10.00 -5.54 12.17
N SER A 271 -10.63 -4.99 11.13
CA SER A 271 -12.05 -4.62 11.07
C SER A 271 -12.99 -5.83 11.08
N ALA A 272 -12.53 -6.98 10.58
CA ALA A 272 -13.29 -8.24 10.59
C ALA A 272 -12.95 -9.16 11.76
N LEU A 273 -11.73 -9.04 12.30
CA LEU A 273 -11.22 -9.85 13.41
C LEU A 273 -12.20 -9.80 14.59
N GLU A 274 -12.76 -10.96 14.94
CA GLU A 274 -13.83 -11.07 15.92
C GLU A 274 -13.40 -10.57 17.31
N GLY A 275 -14.13 -9.59 17.84
CA GLY A 275 -13.86 -8.87 19.08
C GLY A 275 -12.70 -7.86 19.00
N ALA A 276 -12.21 -7.54 17.79
CA ALA A 276 -11.45 -6.32 17.54
C ALA A 276 -12.29 -5.30 16.78
N TRP A 277 -12.85 -5.69 15.63
CA TRP A 277 -13.79 -4.91 14.81
C TRP A 277 -13.41 -3.43 14.60
N THR A 278 -12.11 -3.18 14.44
CA THR A 278 -11.58 -1.83 14.32
C THR A 278 -10.51 -1.76 13.26
N GLY A 279 -10.50 -0.66 12.51
CA GLY A 279 -9.36 -0.31 11.68
C GLY A 279 -8.13 -0.04 12.54
N VAL A 280 -6.97 -0.53 12.13
CA VAL A 280 -5.73 -0.39 12.91
C VAL A 280 -4.64 0.20 12.01
N GLY A 281 -4.05 1.30 12.46
CA GLY A 281 -2.92 1.93 11.77
C GLY A 281 -1.66 1.04 11.74
N HIS A 282 -0.71 1.40 10.87
CA HIS A 282 0.48 0.59 10.63
C HIS A 282 1.31 0.30 11.89
N ARG A 283 1.48 1.32 12.75
CA ARG A 283 2.28 1.22 13.98
C ARG A 283 1.45 0.65 15.12
N GLU A 284 0.17 0.96 15.11
CA GLU A 284 -0.85 0.52 16.06
C GLU A 284 -1.01 -0.99 16.04
N MET A 285 -0.76 -1.64 14.89
CA MET A 285 -0.90 -3.08 14.71
C MET A 285 -0.21 -3.93 15.79
N VAL A 286 0.95 -3.50 16.30
CA VAL A 286 1.72 -4.26 17.29
C VAL A 286 1.37 -3.94 18.75
N TRP A 287 0.60 -2.87 19.02
CA TRP A 287 0.28 -2.46 20.40
C TRP A 287 -1.20 -2.28 20.69
N CYS A 288 -2.04 -2.22 19.65
CA CYS A 288 -3.50 -2.18 19.73
C CYS A 288 -3.96 -3.37 20.56
N HIS A 289 -4.62 -3.11 21.68
CA HIS A 289 -4.90 -4.17 22.64
C HIS A 289 -5.74 -5.31 22.06
N GLN A 290 -6.77 -4.95 21.30
CA GLN A 290 -7.69 -5.89 20.66
C GLN A 290 -6.97 -6.90 19.75
N VAL A 291 -5.92 -6.45 19.04
CA VAL A 291 -5.12 -7.29 18.15
C VAL A 291 -4.04 -8.05 18.94
N ARG A 292 -3.20 -7.34 19.69
CA ARG A 292 -2.05 -7.94 20.40
C ARG A 292 -2.47 -9.06 21.35
N TRP A 293 -3.65 -8.91 21.98
CA TRP A 293 -4.13 -9.87 22.98
C TRP A 293 -4.42 -11.22 22.32
N ARG A 294 -5.01 -11.20 21.12
CA ARG A 294 -5.30 -12.40 20.31
C ARG A 294 -4.05 -13.01 19.72
N VAL A 295 -3.12 -12.19 19.21
CA VAL A 295 -1.82 -12.65 18.70
C VAL A 295 -1.03 -13.37 19.80
N ALA A 296 -0.97 -12.79 21.00
CA ALA A 296 -0.32 -13.40 22.15
C ALA A 296 -0.98 -14.73 22.55
N ARG A 297 -2.32 -14.78 22.54
CA ARG A 297 -3.06 -16.00 22.86
C ARG A 297 -2.84 -17.10 21.82
N ALA A 298 -2.84 -16.75 20.54
CA ALA A 298 -2.53 -17.67 19.45
C ALA A 298 -1.11 -18.24 19.58
N ALA A 299 -0.12 -17.39 19.90
CA ALA A 299 1.26 -17.84 20.10
C ALA A 299 1.42 -18.82 21.27
N LEU A 300 0.68 -18.62 22.38
CA LEU A 300 0.71 -19.51 23.54
C LEU A 300 0.20 -20.92 23.19
N GLU A 301 -0.90 -21.02 22.43
CA GLU A 301 -1.49 -22.30 22.05
C GLU A 301 -0.78 -22.97 20.86
N LEU A 302 -0.12 -22.20 19.99
CA LEU A 302 0.70 -22.73 18.89
C LEU A 302 1.90 -23.56 19.40
N GLY A 303 2.43 -23.24 20.58
CA GLY A 303 3.59 -23.94 21.14
C GLY A 303 3.35 -25.43 21.43
N ASP A 304 2.10 -25.83 21.65
CA ASP A 304 1.71 -27.23 21.89
C ASP A 304 1.29 -27.97 20.61
N ALA A 305 0.96 -27.22 19.55
CA ALA A 305 0.44 -27.80 18.31
C ALA A 305 1.54 -28.50 17.48
N THR A 306 1.49 -29.83 17.43
CA THR A 306 2.50 -30.68 16.77
C THR A 306 2.30 -30.86 15.26
N SER A 307 1.08 -30.74 14.74
CA SER A 307 0.77 -30.90 13.31
C SER A 307 0.37 -29.59 12.64
N VAL A 308 0.56 -29.51 11.32
CA VAL A 308 0.18 -28.35 10.49
C VAL A 308 -1.31 -28.03 10.63
N ASP A 309 -2.18 -29.05 10.63
CA ASP A 309 -3.63 -28.87 10.76
C ASP A 309 -4.04 -28.31 12.12
N LYS A 310 -3.42 -28.81 13.21
CA LYS A 310 -3.67 -28.29 14.57
C LYS A 310 -3.20 -26.84 14.69
N ARG A 311 -2.06 -26.50 14.09
CA ARG A 311 -1.57 -25.11 14.06
C ARG A 311 -2.52 -24.20 13.28
N GLY A 312 -3.04 -24.67 12.15
CA GLY A 312 -4.09 -23.98 11.39
C GLY A 312 -5.36 -23.75 12.23
N ALA A 313 -5.82 -24.78 12.94
CA ALA A 313 -6.99 -24.68 13.83
C ALA A 313 -6.79 -23.68 14.98
N VAL A 314 -5.60 -23.61 15.57
CA VAL A 314 -5.26 -22.59 16.59
C VAL A 314 -5.33 -21.17 16.00
N LEU A 315 -4.78 -20.98 14.80
CA LEU A 315 -4.83 -19.70 14.09
C LEU A 315 -6.26 -19.30 13.76
N ASP A 316 -7.07 -20.21 13.20
CA ASP A 316 -8.49 -19.95 12.90
C ASP A 316 -9.32 -19.74 14.16
N ARG A 317 -8.96 -20.33 15.31
CA ARG A 317 -9.67 -20.09 16.57
C ARG A 317 -9.47 -18.66 17.09
N TRP A 318 -8.21 -18.22 17.17
CA TRP A 318 -7.86 -16.96 17.83
C TRP A 318 -7.84 -15.74 16.91
N LEU A 319 -7.66 -15.96 15.61
CA LEU A 319 -7.51 -14.91 14.61
C LEU A 319 -8.56 -15.02 13.50
N ARG A 320 -9.79 -15.42 13.85
CA ARG A 320 -10.95 -15.53 12.95
C ARG A 320 -11.61 -14.21 12.61
N ASP A 321 -12.18 -14.16 11.41
CA ASP A 321 -13.06 -13.12 10.88
C ASP A 321 -14.51 -13.59 10.66
N GLY A 322 -14.81 -14.85 10.99
CA GLY A 322 -16.12 -15.46 10.80
C GLY A 322 -16.39 -15.94 9.36
N SER A 323 -15.40 -15.95 8.47
CA SER A 323 -15.53 -16.49 7.10
C SER A 323 -15.47 -18.03 7.03
N TRP A 324 -15.02 -18.68 8.11
CA TRP A 324 -14.90 -20.13 8.21
C TRP A 324 -15.81 -20.68 9.31
N LEU A 325 -16.52 -21.75 8.98
CA LEU A 325 -17.40 -22.43 9.92
C LEU A 325 -16.59 -23.41 10.78
N PRO A 326 -16.73 -23.38 12.11
CA PRO A 326 -16.17 -24.41 12.95
C PRO A 326 -16.91 -25.75 12.73
N PRO A 327 -16.28 -26.90 13.04
CA PRO A 327 -16.96 -28.18 13.00
C PRO A 327 -18.16 -28.19 13.98
N VAL A 328 -19.32 -28.63 13.49
CA VAL A 328 -20.57 -28.78 14.24
C VAL A 328 -20.92 -30.26 14.23
N ASP A 329 -20.32 -31.02 15.15
CA ASP A 329 -20.61 -32.44 15.33
C ASP A 329 -21.19 -32.65 16.73
N ALA A 330 -22.49 -32.89 16.80
CA ALA A 330 -23.15 -33.36 18.01
C ALA A 330 -24.12 -34.51 17.65
N PRO A 331 -24.23 -35.53 18.53
CA PRO A 331 -25.03 -36.71 18.25
C PRO A 331 -26.52 -36.34 18.11
N PRO A 332 -27.30 -37.15 17.34
CA PRO A 332 -28.75 -37.00 17.27
C PRO A 332 -29.37 -37.06 18.67
N GLN A 333 -30.39 -36.24 18.89
CA GLN A 333 -31.11 -36.15 20.17
C GLN A 333 -32.60 -36.41 19.94
N LEU A 334 -33.23 -37.10 20.89
CA LEU A 334 -34.68 -37.25 20.94
C LEU A 334 -35.25 -36.21 21.93
N LEU A 335 -36.20 -35.40 21.49
CA LEU A 335 -36.95 -34.50 22.36
C LEU A 335 -38.24 -35.17 22.81
N GLU A 336 -38.31 -35.47 24.11
CA GLU A 336 -39.47 -36.07 24.77
C GLU A 336 -40.62 -35.08 24.92
N PRO A 337 -41.88 -35.56 25.06
CA PRO A 337 -43.02 -34.74 25.46
C PRO A 337 -42.70 -33.93 26.73
N ASP A 338 -43.20 -32.69 26.82
CA ASP A 338 -42.95 -31.70 27.89
C ASP A 338 -41.58 -30.98 27.87
N SER A 339 -40.61 -31.45 27.07
CA SER A 339 -39.27 -30.81 27.00
C SER A 339 -39.19 -29.62 26.01
N TYR A 340 -40.26 -29.36 25.26
CA TYR A 340 -40.28 -28.38 24.18
C TYR A 340 -41.54 -27.49 24.18
N LYS A 341 -41.44 -26.32 23.53
CA LYS A 341 -42.57 -25.42 23.22
C LYS A 341 -42.58 -25.13 21.72
N ILE A 342 -43.71 -25.37 21.06
CA ILE A 342 -43.89 -25.07 19.63
C ILE A 342 -44.36 -23.62 19.49
N LEU A 343 -43.73 -22.87 18.59
CA LEU A 343 -44.14 -21.51 18.20
C LEU A 343 -45.10 -21.54 17.01
N SER A 344 -45.89 -20.48 16.85
CA SER A 344 -46.77 -20.31 15.70
C SER A 344 -45.96 -20.02 14.43
N GLU A 345 -46.56 -20.25 13.25
CA GLU A 345 -45.92 -19.89 11.99
C GLU A 345 -45.58 -18.39 11.92
N ASN A 346 -44.36 -18.07 11.46
CA ASN A 346 -43.81 -16.72 11.40
C ASN A 346 -43.65 -15.99 12.77
N GLU A 347 -43.93 -16.67 13.88
CA GLU A 347 -43.67 -16.14 15.21
C GLU A 347 -42.15 -16.15 15.48
N ARG A 348 -41.64 -15.02 15.97
CA ARG A 348 -40.23 -14.90 16.39
C ARG A 348 -40.07 -15.36 17.83
N LEU A 349 -38.97 -16.07 18.10
CA LEU A 349 -38.54 -16.36 19.46
C LEU A 349 -37.81 -15.14 20.01
N VAL A 350 -38.28 -14.60 21.15
CA VAL A 350 -37.60 -13.53 21.89
C VAL A 350 -37.57 -13.95 23.36
N LEU A 351 -36.36 -14.19 23.87
CA LEU A 351 -36.12 -14.58 25.25
C LEU A 351 -35.20 -13.55 25.91
N ASP A 352 -35.71 -12.83 26.90
CA ASP A 352 -34.92 -11.95 27.75
C ASP A 352 -34.59 -12.66 29.06
N ARG A 353 -33.30 -12.73 29.40
CA ARG A 353 -32.79 -13.39 30.61
C ARG A 353 -33.40 -14.79 30.81
N PRO A 354 -33.24 -15.71 29.83
CA PRO A 354 -33.82 -17.03 29.91
C PRO A 354 -33.32 -17.82 31.14
N ARG A 355 -34.19 -18.66 31.71
CA ARG A 355 -33.90 -19.52 32.87
C ARG A 355 -34.36 -20.95 32.59
N GLY A 356 -33.59 -21.93 33.05
CA GLY A 356 -33.91 -23.35 32.94
C GLY A 356 -33.42 -23.98 31.62
N GLN A 357 -33.84 -25.22 31.40
CA GLN A 357 -33.57 -25.96 30.16
C GLN A 357 -34.90 -26.15 29.43
N GLN A 358 -34.99 -25.67 28.20
CA GLN A 358 -36.20 -25.73 27.38
C GLN A 358 -35.82 -25.70 25.90
N ALA A 359 -36.49 -26.51 25.08
CA ALA A 359 -36.41 -26.41 23.62
C ALA A 359 -37.58 -25.59 23.05
N TYR A 360 -37.30 -24.79 22.02
CA TYR A 360 -38.29 -24.02 21.29
C TYR A 360 -38.30 -24.47 19.82
N LEU A 361 -39.43 -24.95 19.33
CA LEU A 361 -39.58 -25.46 17.96
C LEU A 361 -40.24 -24.41 17.08
N LEU A 362 -39.51 -23.93 16.07
CA LEU A 362 -39.99 -22.98 15.07
C LEU A 362 -40.38 -23.76 13.80
N PRO A 363 -41.65 -23.69 13.34
CA PRO A 363 -42.10 -24.42 12.16
C PRO A 363 -41.46 -23.87 10.87
N VAL A 364 -41.08 -24.77 9.96
CA VAL A 364 -40.56 -24.41 8.62
C VAL A 364 -41.67 -24.57 7.59
N VAL A 365 -42.00 -23.48 6.88
CA VAL A 365 -43.08 -23.47 5.88
C VAL A 365 -42.65 -24.20 4.61
N ILE A 366 -43.39 -25.25 4.25
CA ILE A 366 -43.13 -26.10 3.08
C ILE A 366 -43.22 -25.27 1.78
N GLY A 367 -42.23 -25.42 0.89
CA GLY A 367 -42.23 -24.80 -0.45
C GLY A 367 -41.71 -23.35 -0.52
N SER A 368 -41.22 -22.77 0.59
CA SER A 368 -40.62 -21.44 0.62
C SER A 368 -39.12 -21.48 0.92
N SER A 369 -38.32 -20.63 0.27
CA SER A 369 -36.91 -20.46 0.62
C SER A 369 -36.79 -19.64 1.91
N ALA A 370 -36.73 -20.33 3.04
CA ALA A 370 -36.60 -19.74 4.36
C ALA A 370 -35.16 -19.81 4.88
N ARG A 371 -34.81 -18.84 5.71
CA ARG A 371 -33.54 -18.79 6.44
C ARG A 371 -33.82 -18.64 7.93
N LEU A 372 -33.10 -19.38 8.74
CA LEU A 372 -33.00 -19.14 10.17
C LEU A 372 -31.99 -18.03 10.42
N THR A 373 -32.36 -17.03 11.22
CA THR A 373 -31.43 -16.08 11.82
C THR A 373 -31.57 -16.16 13.34
N LEU A 374 -30.46 -16.42 14.03
CA LEU A 374 -30.37 -16.56 15.48
C LEU A 374 -29.30 -15.60 16.03
N TYR A 375 -29.67 -14.86 17.07
CA TYR A 375 -28.78 -14.02 17.86
C TYR A 375 -28.75 -14.49 19.32
N VAL A 376 -27.56 -14.69 19.87
CA VAL A 376 -27.35 -15.05 21.28
C VAL A 376 -26.34 -14.10 21.91
N SER A 377 -26.75 -13.34 22.94
CA SER A 377 -25.86 -12.43 23.65
C SER A 377 -25.29 -13.05 24.92
N GLN A 378 -24.03 -12.76 25.23
CA GLN A 378 -23.34 -13.25 26.43
C GLN A 378 -23.42 -14.79 26.62
N GLY A 379 -23.48 -15.56 25.54
CA GLY A 379 -23.61 -17.01 25.58
C GLY A 379 -22.78 -17.70 24.49
N SER A 380 -22.90 -19.02 24.43
CA SER A 380 -22.29 -19.87 23.41
C SER A 380 -23.33 -20.46 22.47
N VAL A 381 -22.93 -20.61 21.20
CA VAL A 381 -23.61 -21.46 20.23
C VAL A 381 -22.57 -22.37 19.61
N PHE A 382 -22.71 -23.67 19.83
CA PHE A 382 -21.68 -24.65 19.52
C PHE A 382 -20.31 -24.25 20.11
N SER A 383 -19.26 -24.14 19.28
CA SER A 383 -17.93 -23.75 19.73
C SER A 383 -17.67 -22.24 19.75
N ILE A 384 -18.65 -21.41 19.37
CA ILE A 384 -18.47 -19.95 19.25
C ILE A 384 -19.10 -19.23 20.42
N SER A 385 -18.29 -18.38 21.05
CA SER A 385 -18.69 -17.58 22.20
C SER A 385 -17.77 -16.36 22.34
N PRO A 386 -18.19 -15.30 23.05
CA PRO A 386 -17.26 -14.32 23.59
C PRO A 386 -16.19 -14.99 24.49
N GLN A 387 -15.10 -14.28 24.80
CA GLN A 387 -13.97 -14.89 25.53
C GLN A 387 -14.34 -15.36 26.95
N ASN A 388 -15.23 -14.63 27.62
CA ASN A 388 -15.80 -15.03 28.90
C ASN A 388 -17.33 -15.07 28.74
N PRO A 389 -17.88 -16.15 28.18
CA PRO A 389 -19.32 -16.25 27.99
C PRO A 389 -20.01 -16.35 29.36
N GLY A 390 -21.23 -15.85 29.43
CA GLY A 390 -22.14 -16.17 30.52
C GLY A 390 -22.56 -17.65 30.47
N PRO A 391 -23.38 -18.09 31.43
CA PRO A 391 -23.82 -19.49 31.53
C PRO A 391 -24.83 -19.90 30.44
N LEU A 392 -25.18 -19.00 29.52
CA LEU A 392 -26.15 -19.25 28.45
C LEU A 392 -25.50 -20.09 27.34
N ASP A 393 -26.04 -21.28 27.11
CA ASP A 393 -25.54 -22.23 26.12
C ASP A 393 -26.70 -22.72 25.25
N VAL A 394 -26.57 -22.53 23.94
CA VAL A 394 -27.66 -22.72 22.98
C VAL A 394 -27.23 -23.68 21.87
N SER A 395 -28.01 -24.75 21.69
CA SER A 395 -27.88 -25.67 20.57
C SER A 395 -28.98 -25.44 19.54
N VAL A 396 -28.62 -25.54 18.26
CA VAL A 396 -29.56 -25.39 17.14
C VAL A 396 -29.71 -26.73 16.44
N LEU A 397 -30.95 -27.18 16.35
CA LEU A 397 -31.33 -28.50 15.89
C LEU A 397 -32.31 -28.39 14.71
N ILE A 398 -32.34 -29.43 13.88
CA ILE A 398 -33.38 -29.66 12.88
C ILE A 398 -34.14 -30.92 13.27
N CYS A 399 -35.46 -30.80 13.41
CA CYS A 399 -36.30 -31.77 14.08
C CYS A 399 -37.45 -32.24 13.20
N GLN A 400 -37.75 -33.55 13.25
CA GLN A 400 -38.90 -34.16 12.60
C GLN A 400 -39.80 -34.84 13.63
N ALA A 401 -41.11 -34.68 13.46
CA ALA A 401 -42.09 -35.31 14.34
C ALA A 401 -42.11 -36.82 14.14
N THR A 402 -42.13 -37.57 15.26
CA THR A 402 -42.35 -39.01 15.28
C THR A 402 -43.82 -39.33 15.65
N VAL A 403 -44.18 -40.62 15.66
CA VAL A 403 -45.56 -41.07 15.90
C VAL A 403 -46.05 -40.76 17.32
N ASP A 404 -45.15 -40.63 18.30
CA ASP A 404 -45.46 -40.51 19.74
C ASP A 404 -45.36 -39.08 20.29
N MET A 405 -45.57 -38.05 19.44
CA MET A 405 -45.39 -36.63 19.79
C MET A 405 -43.97 -36.26 20.30
N ALA A 406 -42.99 -37.14 20.05
CA ALA A 406 -41.57 -36.87 20.25
C ALA A 406 -40.96 -36.35 18.93
N PHE A 407 -39.78 -35.72 19.04
CA PHE A 407 -39.06 -35.21 17.87
C PHE A 407 -37.66 -35.81 17.77
N GLU A 408 -37.34 -36.40 16.62
CA GLU A 408 -35.99 -36.82 16.27
C GLU A 408 -35.25 -35.60 15.70
N CYS A 409 -34.14 -35.22 16.35
CA CYS A 409 -33.45 -33.97 16.08
C CYS A 409 -31.96 -34.17 15.81
N ASP A 410 -31.50 -33.65 14.69
CA ASP A 410 -30.08 -33.58 14.33
C ASP A 410 -29.53 -32.16 14.52
N SER A 411 -28.21 -32.02 14.62
CA SER A 411 -27.58 -30.70 14.69
C SER A 411 -27.72 -29.95 13.36
N LEU A 412 -28.24 -28.72 13.40
CA LEU A 412 -28.40 -27.92 12.19
C LEU A 412 -27.06 -27.32 11.77
N LYS A 413 -26.62 -27.62 10.54
CA LYS A 413 -25.39 -27.05 9.98
C LYS A 413 -25.59 -25.58 9.62
N PRO A 414 -24.83 -24.64 10.20
CA PRO A 414 -24.96 -23.22 9.89
C PRO A 414 -24.36 -22.89 8.51
N SER A 415 -24.93 -21.89 7.84
CA SER A 415 -24.31 -21.18 6.71
C SER A 415 -23.42 -20.02 7.18
N VAL A 416 -23.75 -19.41 8.31
CA VAL A 416 -22.95 -18.38 8.99
C VAL A 416 -22.91 -18.71 10.48
N LEU A 417 -21.72 -18.70 11.07
CA LEU A 417 -21.54 -18.83 12.53
C LEU A 417 -20.35 -17.99 12.98
N LYS A 418 -20.63 -16.81 13.54
CA LYS A 418 -19.62 -15.83 13.93
C LYS A 418 -20.07 -14.90 15.05
N LEU A 419 -19.13 -14.18 15.65
CA LEU A 419 -19.44 -13.05 16.52
C LEU A 419 -19.66 -11.77 15.69
N VAL A 420 -20.70 -11.02 16.03
CA VAL A 420 -20.93 -9.66 15.56
C VAL A 420 -20.91 -8.68 16.73
N PRO A 421 -20.49 -7.42 16.53
CA PRO A 421 -20.47 -6.45 17.62
C PRO A 421 -21.88 -6.05 18.03
N ASN A 422 -22.02 -5.63 19.29
CA ASN A 422 -23.22 -4.98 19.81
C ASN A 422 -22.89 -3.55 20.29
N PRO A 423 -22.81 -2.56 19.38
CA PRO A 423 -22.40 -1.21 19.73
C PRO A 423 -23.34 -0.55 20.74
N ILE A 424 -22.78 0.11 21.76
CA ILE A 424 -23.54 0.86 22.77
C ILE A 424 -24.38 1.96 22.08
N PRO A 425 -25.73 1.96 22.22
CA PRO A 425 -26.59 3.01 21.69
C PRO A 425 -26.11 4.42 22.09
N GLY A 426 -26.13 5.38 21.17
CA GLY A 426 -25.62 6.74 21.40
C GLY A 426 -24.09 6.94 21.24
N MET A 427 -23.25 5.92 21.38
CA MET A 427 -21.78 6.02 21.26
C MET A 427 -21.19 5.71 19.86
N PRO A 428 -20.14 6.41 19.39
CA PRO A 428 -19.48 6.06 18.13
C PRO A 428 -18.90 4.64 18.18
N TYR A 429 -18.84 3.99 17.01
CA TYR A 429 -18.29 2.66 16.88
C TYR A 429 -17.17 2.61 15.83
N PRO A 430 -16.08 1.87 16.09
CA PRO A 430 -15.58 1.48 17.42
C PRO A 430 -15.41 2.69 18.35
N VAL A 431 -15.46 2.46 19.67
CA VAL A 431 -15.30 3.53 20.67
C VAL A 431 -13.86 4.04 20.64
N PRO A 432 -13.60 5.34 20.42
CA PRO A 432 -12.24 5.88 20.37
C PRO A 432 -11.45 5.57 21.64
N HIS A 433 -10.22 5.08 21.49
CA HIS A 433 -9.29 4.73 22.59
C HIS A 433 -9.72 3.60 23.55
N GLU A 434 -10.94 3.07 23.42
CA GLU A 434 -11.47 1.97 24.24
C GLU A 434 -11.74 0.71 23.41
N GLY A 435 -12.26 0.87 22.20
CA GLY A 435 -12.54 -0.22 21.26
C GLY A 435 -13.63 -1.15 21.77
N CYS A 436 -13.46 -2.44 21.47
CA CYS A 436 -14.29 -3.51 22.02
C CYS A 436 -13.49 -4.32 23.04
N ASP A 437 -14.19 -4.87 24.03
CA ASP A 437 -13.64 -5.83 24.99
C ASP A 437 -13.67 -7.26 24.43
N GLU A 438 -12.79 -8.14 24.88
CA GLU A 438 -12.74 -9.54 24.44
C GLU A 438 -14.01 -10.34 24.78
N SER A 439 -14.77 -9.88 25.78
CA SER A 439 -16.02 -10.50 26.22
C SER A 439 -17.27 -9.89 25.58
N GLU A 440 -17.12 -8.92 24.67
CA GLU A 440 -18.21 -8.31 23.93
C GLU A 440 -18.50 -9.05 22.63
N GLY A 441 -19.78 -9.13 22.27
CA GLY A 441 -20.24 -9.73 21.02
C GLY A 441 -21.57 -10.46 21.17
N VAL A 442 -22.26 -10.59 20.05
CA VAL A 442 -23.46 -11.41 19.90
C VAL A 442 -23.11 -12.52 18.92
N VAL A 443 -23.42 -13.76 19.27
CA VAL A 443 -23.25 -14.89 18.36
C VAL A 443 -24.37 -14.82 17.32
N LEU A 444 -24.00 -14.67 16.06
CA LEU A 444 -24.89 -14.77 14.90
C LEU A 444 -24.76 -16.16 14.31
N LEU A 445 -25.88 -16.88 14.26
CA LEU A 445 -26.03 -18.10 13.48
C LEU A 445 -27.08 -17.88 12.39
N GLU A 446 -26.72 -18.20 11.15
CA GLU A 446 -27.68 -18.33 10.05
C GLU A 446 -27.62 -19.73 9.48
N ALA A 447 -28.76 -20.24 9.00
CA ALA A 447 -28.84 -21.50 8.29
C ALA A 447 -29.90 -21.42 7.18
N ASP A 448 -29.54 -21.90 5.99
CA ASP A 448 -30.45 -22.00 4.86
C ASP A 448 -31.31 -23.26 4.98
N LEU A 449 -32.63 -23.10 4.94
CA LEU A 449 -33.62 -24.17 5.13
C LEU A 449 -34.25 -24.64 3.79
N SER A 450 -33.78 -24.11 2.66
CA SER A 450 -34.33 -24.41 1.33
C SER A 450 -34.04 -25.83 0.81
N SER A 451 -33.17 -26.59 1.48
CA SER A 451 -32.75 -27.95 1.09
C SER A 451 -33.43 -29.09 1.85
N THR A 452 -34.37 -28.80 2.75
CA THR A 452 -35.03 -29.83 3.56
C THR A 452 -36.02 -30.66 2.75
N ASN A 453 -35.94 -31.99 2.85
CA ASN A 453 -36.83 -32.93 2.15
C ASN A 453 -38.31 -32.57 2.35
N GLN A 454 -38.99 -32.22 1.26
CA GLN A 454 -40.30 -31.55 1.26
C GLN A 454 -41.50 -32.46 1.64
N ASP A 455 -41.25 -33.72 1.96
CA ASP A 455 -42.31 -34.72 2.17
C ASP A 455 -42.81 -34.79 3.63
N ARG A 456 -42.11 -34.18 4.59
CA ARG A 456 -42.49 -34.18 6.03
C ARG A 456 -42.37 -32.80 6.67
N PRO A 457 -43.28 -32.44 7.60
CA PRO A 457 -43.17 -31.20 8.35
C PRO A 457 -41.87 -31.22 9.18
N THR A 458 -41.13 -30.13 9.12
CA THR A 458 -39.83 -29.98 9.79
C THR A 458 -39.87 -28.74 10.68
N TRP A 459 -39.19 -28.81 11.82
CA TRP A 459 -39.02 -27.70 12.75
C TRP A 459 -37.55 -27.40 12.96
N VAL A 460 -37.23 -26.14 13.21
CA VAL A 460 -35.94 -25.74 13.76
C VAL A 460 -36.07 -25.67 15.28
N GLY A 461 -35.27 -26.47 15.99
CA GLY A 461 -35.19 -26.45 17.44
C GLY A 461 -34.11 -25.51 17.95
N VAL A 462 -34.48 -24.52 18.76
CA VAL A 462 -33.55 -23.71 19.55
C VAL A 462 -33.60 -24.22 20.99
N LYS A 463 -32.58 -24.96 21.41
CA LYS A 463 -32.51 -25.60 22.73
C LYS A 463 -31.59 -24.83 23.65
N LEU A 464 -32.10 -24.47 24.83
CA LEU A 464 -31.30 -23.91 25.92
C LEU A 464 -30.72 -25.05 26.76
N ASP A 465 -29.45 -25.38 26.56
CA ASP A 465 -28.78 -26.44 27.32
C ASP A 465 -28.40 -25.98 28.74
N ARG A 466 -28.05 -24.69 28.89
CA ARG A 466 -27.82 -24.04 30.18
C ARG A 466 -28.33 -22.60 30.12
N SER A 467 -29.10 -22.17 31.12
CA SER A 467 -29.49 -20.76 31.26
C SER A 467 -29.84 -20.40 32.70
N ASN A 468 -29.23 -19.31 33.21
CA ASN A 468 -29.36 -18.84 34.61
C ASN A 468 -29.82 -17.37 34.70
N GLY A 469 -30.50 -16.84 33.69
CA GLY A 469 -31.03 -15.48 33.68
C GLY A 469 -30.06 -14.40 33.16
N PHE A 470 -29.04 -14.79 32.40
CA PHE A 470 -28.10 -13.88 31.73
C PHE A 470 -28.29 -13.92 30.21
N GLY A 471 -27.99 -12.79 29.55
CA GLY A 471 -28.10 -12.67 28.10
C GLY A 471 -29.54 -12.64 27.58
N TRP A 472 -29.66 -12.72 26.25
CA TRP A 472 -30.92 -12.78 25.52
C TRP A 472 -30.74 -13.63 24.26
N VAL A 473 -31.84 -14.23 23.79
CA VAL A 473 -31.89 -15.06 22.58
C VAL A 473 -33.01 -14.56 21.68
N ILE A 474 -32.68 -14.29 20.42
CA ILE A 474 -33.67 -13.93 19.40
C ILE A 474 -33.50 -14.85 18.20
N ALA A 475 -34.56 -15.54 17.78
CA ALA A 475 -34.53 -16.40 16.61
C ALA A 475 -35.76 -16.17 15.74
N GLN A 476 -35.57 -16.18 14.43
CA GLN A 476 -36.66 -16.10 13.48
C GLN A 476 -36.36 -16.98 12.27
N VAL A 477 -37.37 -17.75 11.85
CA VAL A 477 -37.41 -18.38 10.53
C VAL A 477 -38.23 -17.45 9.64
N ALA A 478 -37.59 -16.85 8.63
CA ALA A 478 -38.24 -15.91 7.73
C ALA A 478 -37.82 -16.16 6.27
N PRO A 479 -38.66 -15.77 5.29
CA PRO A 479 -38.25 -15.77 3.89
C PRO A 479 -37.01 -14.90 3.67
N THR A 480 -36.11 -15.35 2.80
CA THR A 480 -34.89 -14.61 2.47
C THR A 480 -35.21 -13.30 1.73
N THR A 481 -35.00 -12.14 2.37
CA THR A 481 -35.24 -10.81 1.80
C THR A 481 -33.99 -10.25 1.13
N VAL A 482 -33.85 -10.51 -0.18
CA VAL A 482 -32.76 -9.95 -1.01
C VAL A 482 -33.32 -8.89 -1.95
N ILE A 483 -32.86 -7.65 -1.77
CA ILE A 483 -33.22 -6.52 -2.62
C ILE A 483 -32.10 -6.32 -3.64
N VAL A 484 -32.35 -6.70 -4.89
CA VAL A 484 -31.42 -6.46 -5.99
C VAL A 484 -31.72 -5.11 -6.65
N ARG A 485 -30.71 -4.26 -6.80
CA ARG A 485 -30.81 -2.95 -7.44
C ARG A 485 -29.81 -2.84 -8.58
N ASP A 486 -30.33 -2.66 -9.79
CA ASP A 486 -29.54 -2.33 -10.97
C ASP A 486 -29.14 -0.85 -10.96
N VAL A 487 -28.01 -0.55 -10.31
CA VAL A 487 -27.43 0.79 -10.23
C VAL A 487 -25.99 0.74 -10.73
N LYS A 488 -25.68 1.50 -11.78
CA LYS A 488 -24.30 1.64 -12.27
C LYS A 488 -23.61 2.78 -11.53
N THR A 489 -22.31 2.68 -11.33
CA THR A 489 -21.52 3.75 -10.69
C THR A 489 -21.62 5.08 -11.43
N THR A 490 -21.84 5.07 -12.75
CA THR A 490 -22.06 6.29 -13.54
C THR A 490 -23.34 7.04 -13.15
N ASN A 491 -24.37 6.35 -12.64
CA ASN A 491 -25.58 6.99 -12.13
C ASN A 491 -25.31 7.81 -10.85
N LEU A 492 -24.19 7.57 -10.17
CA LEU A 492 -23.80 8.23 -8.93
C LEU A 492 -22.83 9.41 -9.13
N LEU A 493 -22.50 9.77 -10.38
CA LEU A 493 -21.61 10.89 -10.68
C LEU A 493 -22.21 12.25 -10.24
N VAL A 494 -23.52 12.40 -10.39
CA VAL A 494 -24.27 13.61 -10.05
C VAL A 494 -25.45 13.23 -9.16
N GLY A 495 -25.35 13.57 -7.87
CA GLY A 495 -26.35 13.21 -6.87
C GLY A 495 -26.15 11.81 -6.29
N GLY A 496 -27.23 11.22 -5.76
CA GLY A 496 -27.22 9.90 -5.15
C GLY A 496 -28.50 9.13 -5.43
N VAL A 497 -28.43 7.81 -5.29
CA VAL A 497 -29.59 6.92 -5.46
C VAL A 497 -30.15 6.55 -4.08
N SER A 498 -31.46 6.74 -3.91
CA SER A 498 -32.17 6.34 -2.71
C SER A 498 -32.87 5.00 -2.94
N THR A 499 -32.66 4.06 -2.03
CA THR A 499 -33.35 2.76 -2.03
C THR A 499 -34.24 2.66 -0.81
N HIS A 500 -35.53 2.40 -1.03
CA HIS A 500 -36.47 2.07 0.04
C HIS A 500 -36.27 0.62 0.48
N LEU A 501 -36.24 0.44 1.80
CA LEU A 501 -36.23 -0.86 2.47
C LEU A 501 -37.68 -1.26 2.77
N PRO A 502 -38.02 -2.55 2.71
CA PRO A 502 -39.36 -3.03 3.01
C PRO A 502 -39.67 -2.82 4.50
N ASP A 503 -40.94 -2.52 4.81
CA ASP A 503 -41.47 -2.46 6.17
C ASP A 503 -41.66 -3.87 6.76
N THR A 504 -40.57 -4.66 6.82
CA THR A 504 -40.58 -6.02 7.35
C THR A 504 -39.80 -6.11 8.66
N ASN A 505 -40.39 -6.71 9.69
CA ASN A 505 -39.75 -6.98 11.00
C ASN A 505 -38.76 -8.18 10.95
N THR A 506 -38.01 -8.30 9.85
CA THR A 506 -37.01 -9.36 9.63
C THR A 506 -35.69 -9.05 10.34
N LEU A 507 -35.07 -10.07 10.93
CA LEU A 507 -33.79 -9.94 11.64
C LEU A 507 -32.57 -9.64 10.75
N HIS A 508 -32.67 -9.94 9.45
CA HIS A 508 -31.62 -9.71 8.45
C HIS A 508 -32.25 -9.35 7.11
N ILE A 509 -31.79 -8.23 6.53
CA ILE A 509 -32.11 -7.79 5.16
C ILE A 509 -30.81 -7.69 4.37
N SER A 510 -30.80 -8.20 3.14
CA SER A 510 -29.65 -8.07 2.23
C SER A 510 -30.01 -7.16 1.06
N VAL A 511 -29.16 -6.17 0.79
CA VAL A 511 -29.25 -5.27 -0.37
C VAL A 511 -28.05 -5.50 -1.26
N TYR A 512 -28.31 -5.82 -2.53
CA TYR A 512 -27.28 -6.10 -3.52
C TYR A 512 -27.35 -5.11 -4.68
N PHE A 513 -26.22 -4.47 -4.95
CA PHE A 513 -26.03 -3.60 -6.11
C PHE A 513 -25.12 -4.30 -7.12
N ASP A 514 -25.70 -4.87 -8.17
CA ASP A 514 -25.02 -5.75 -9.13
C ASP A 514 -23.97 -5.04 -10.00
N ASN A 515 -24.27 -3.83 -10.45
CA ASN A 515 -23.51 -3.09 -11.43
C ASN A 515 -22.66 -1.95 -10.85
N LEU A 516 -22.61 -1.82 -9.52
CA LEU A 516 -21.68 -0.93 -8.86
C LEU A 516 -20.27 -1.48 -8.95
N LEU A 517 -19.33 -0.61 -9.33
CA LEU A 517 -17.90 -0.92 -9.32
C LEU A 517 -17.45 -1.18 -7.88
N SER A 518 -16.91 -2.38 -7.67
CA SER A 518 -16.11 -2.73 -6.51
C SER A 518 -14.65 -2.53 -6.93
N ASN A 519 -13.94 -1.55 -6.38
CA ASN A 519 -12.55 -1.26 -6.71
C ASN A 519 -11.87 -0.43 -5.61
N ALA A 520 -10.58 -0.67 -5.37
CA ALA A 520 -9.79 0.06 -4.36
C ALA A 520 -9.71 1.58 -4.56
N LEU A 521 -9.98 2.06 -5.77
CA LEU A 521 -9.92 3.47 -6.16
C LEU A 521 -11.20 4.27 -5.90
N ILE A 522 -12.30 3.64 -5.50
CA ILE A 522 -13.59 4.33 -5.27
C ILE A 522 -14.11 4.08 -3.85
N VAL A 523 -14.72 5.11 -3.28
CA VAL A 523 -15.39 5.06 -1.97
C VAL A 523 -16.81 5.58 -2.12
N TYR A 524 -17.77 4.84 -1.58
CA TYR A 524 -19.16 5.24 -1.54
C TYR A 524 -19.54 5.80 -0.17
N ARG A 525 -20.44 6.78 -0.13
CA ARG A 525 -21.08 7.26 1.08
C ARG A 525 -22.48 6.68 1.18
N VAL A 526 -22.81 6.14 2.35
CA VAL A 526 -24.17 5.74 2.71
C VAL A 526 -24.74 6.73 3.73
N SER A 527 -25.94 7.23 3.45
CA SER A 527 -26.70 8.06 4.38
C SER A 527 -28.05 7.38 4.66
N PRO A 528 -28.22 6.77 5.84
CA PRO A 528 -29.48 6.16 6.22
C PRO A 528 -30.51 7.24 6.61
N ARG A 529 -31.77 7.03 6.28
CA ARG A 529 -32.92 7.67 6.92
C ARG A 529 -33.58 6.65 7.82
N ILE A 530 -33.62 6.96 9.11
CA ILE A 530 -34.13 6.07 10.15
C ILE A 530 -35.49 6.61 10.57
N PHE A 531 -36.48 5.73 10.59
CA PHE A 531 -37.75 5.99 11.22
C PHE A 531 -37.62 5.68 12.72
N THR A 532 -37.91 6.67 13.58
CA THR A 532 -37.91 6.52 15.04
C THR A 532 -39.22 7.01 15.62
N SER A 533 -39.88 6.19 16.44
CA SER A 533 -41.11 6.56 17.17
C SER A 533 -40.83 7.47 18.39
N GLY A 534 -39.56 7.58 18.80
CA GLY A 534 -39.07 8.44 19.91
C GLY A 534 -37.68 9.06 19.63
N THR A 535 -37.02 9.57 20.68
CA THR A 535 -35.73 10.29 20.55
C THR A 535 -34.50 9.40 20.42
N GLU A 536 -34.51 8.13 20.88
CA GLU A 536 -33.37 7.20 20.80
C GLU A 536 -33.81 5.72 20.74
N CYS A 537 -33.11 4.88 19.96
CA CYS A 537 -33.36 3.44 19.79
C CYS A 537 -32.92 2.58 21.00
N LYS A 538 -33.18 3.03 22.24
CA LYS A 538 -32.63 2.45 23.47
C LYS A 538 -33.21 1.07 23.84
N GLU A 539 -34.40 0.73 23.35
CA GLU A 539 -35.11 -0.50 23.75
C GLU A 539 -34.82 -1.72 22.85
N ASN A 540 -34.03 -1.56 21.79
CA ASN A 540 -33.66 -2.66 20.91
C ASN A 540 -32.48 -3.48 21.47
N TYR A 541 -32.63 -4.80 21.53
CA TYR A 541 -31.56 -5.74 21.92
C TYR A 541 -30.32 -5.64 21.02
N LEU A 542 -30.53 -5.48 19.71
CA LEU A 542 -29.51 -5.22 18.71
C LEU A 542 -29.95 -4.05 17.82
N SER A 543 -29.30 -2.89 18.02
CA SER A 543 -29.52 -1.71 17.18
C SER A 543 -29.22 -2.02 15.69
N PRO A 544 -29.95 -1.43 14.72
CA PRO A 544 -29.71 -1.65 13.30
C PRO A 544 -28.24 -1.42 12.92
N LEU A 545 -27.61 -2.47 12.44
CA LEU A 545 -26.20 -2.54 12.13
C LEU A 545 -26.02 -2.83 10.64
N LEU A 546 -25.48 -1.86 9.91
CA LEU A 546 -25.11 -2.05 8.52
C LEU A 546 -23.76 -2.75 8.45
N VAL A 547 -23.73 -3.85 7.72
CA VAL A 547 -22.56 -4.70 7.52
C VAL A 547 -22.15 -4.61 6.07
N HIS A 548 -20.87 -4.34 5.84
CA HIS A 548 -20.31 -4.24 4.49
C HIS A 548 -19.02 -5.06 4.39
N ALA A 549 -18.97 -5.98 3.44
CA ALA A 549 -17.77 -6.76 3.15
C ALA A 549 -16.93 -6.04 2.07
N SER A 550 -15.79 -5.47 2.47
CA SER A 550 -14.83 -4.79 1.58
C SER A 550 -13.97 -5.76 0.76
N HIS A 551 -13.82 -6.98 1.29
CA HIS A 551 -13.13 -8.13 0.73
C HIS A 551 -13.69 -9.39 1.42
N PRO A 552 -13.59 -10.61 0.87
CA PRO A 552 -14.05 -11.83 1.56
C PRO A 552 -13.43 -12.07 2.95
N ALA A 553 -12.31 -11.41 3.25
CA ALA A 553 -11.61 -11.46 4.54
C ALA A 553 -11.75 -10.16 5.36
N GLU A 554 -12.57 -9.21 4.90
CA GLU A 554 -12.79 -7.92 5.55
C GLU A 554 -14.27 -7.55 5.63
N THR A 555 -14.74 -7.30 6.84
CA THR A 555 -16.10 -6.86 7.13
C THR A 555 -16.05 -5.62 8.00
N HIS A 556 -16.88 -4.64 7.70
CA HIS A 556 -17.09 -3.43 8.49
C HIS A 556 -18.50 -3.40 9.06
N TYR A 557 -18.61 -2.85 10.27
CA TYR A 557 -19.87 -2.78 11.02
C TYR A 557 -20.17 -1.31 11.34
N PHE A 558 -21.31 -0.81 10.86
CA PHE A 558 -21.71 0.58 10.99
C PHE A 558 -23.07 0.67 11.70
N PRO A 559 -23.13 1.18 12.94
CA PRO A 559 -24.40 1.41 13.60
C PRO A 559 -25.17 2.50 12.84
N LEU A 560 -26.38 2.20 12.39
CA LEU A 560 -27.22 3.18 11.71
C LEU A 560 -27.79 4.16 12.74
N ARG A 561 -27.42 5.44 12.64
CA ARG A 561 -27.96 6.51 13.49
C ARG A 561 -28.14 7.83 12.73
N SER A 562 -29.06 8.65 13.22
CA SER A 562 -29.12 10.10 12.94
C SER A 562 -28.12 10.87 13.81
N ALA A 563 -26.84 10.50 13.80
CA ALA A 563 -25.80 11.32 14.41
C ALA A 563 -25.28 12.32 13.36
N PRO A 564 -25.25 13.64 13.63
CA PRO A 564 -24.89 14.64 12.62
C PRO A 564 -23.41 14.60 12.18
N HIS A 565 -22.58 13.69 12.70
CA HIS A 565 -21.11 13.85 12.68
C HIS A 565 -20.30 12.66 12.15
N ARG A 566 -20.92 11.59 11.59
CA ARG A 566 -20.12 10.52 10.98
C ARG A 566 -20.76 9.92 9.72
N ASP A 567 -20.15 10.22 8.58
CA ASP A 567 -20.47 9.58 7.31
C ASP A 567 -20.15 8.08 7.38
N ILE A 568 -21.04 7.25 6.86
CA ILE A 568 -20.76 5.83 6.61
C ILE A 568 -20.06 5.75 5.25
N LEU A 569 -18.80 5.32 5.24
CA LEU A 569 -17.99 5.23 4.03
C LEU A 569 -17.70 3.76 3.70
N LEU A 570 -18.14 3.33 2.53
CA LEU A 570 -17.95 1.98 2.02
C LEU A 570 -16.76 1.98 1.04
N HIS A 571 -15.79 1.12 1.31
CA HIS A 571 -14.63 0.93 0.44
C HIS A 571 -14.40 -0.54 0.17
N THR A 572 -13.64 -0.83 -0.87
CA THR A 572 -13.26 -2.19 -1.25
C THR A 572 -11.75 -2.23 -1.53
N HIS A 573 -11.17 -3.42 -1.61
CA HIS A 573 -9.73 -3.58 -1.89
C HIS A 573 -9.42 -4.41 -3.13
N SER A 574 -10.44 -4.93 -3.82
CA SER A 574 -10.27 -5.76 -5.01
C SER A 574 -11.35 -5.42 -6.04
N PRO A 575 -10.98 -5.19 -7.32
CA PRO A 575 -9.62 -5.13 -7.85
C PRO A 575 -8.90 -3.85 -7.41
N ALA A 576 -7.58 -3.88 -7.49
CA ALA A 576 -6.70 -2.76 -7.18
C ALA A 576 -5.63 -2.60 -8.26
N PRO A 577 -5.07 -1.38 -8.45
CA PRO A 577 -3.97 -1.16 -9.39
C PRO A 577 -2.80 -2.10 -9.11
N TYR A 578 -2.21 -2.64 -10.18
CA TYR A 578 -0.95 -3.42 -10.12
C TYR A 578 -1.03 -4.76 -9.38
N ILE A 579 -2.22 -5.18 -8.97
CA ILE A 579 -2.46 -6.49 -8.36
C ILE A 579 -3.35 -7.31 -9.26
N ASP A 580 -2.92 -8.54 -9.53
CA ASP A 580 -3.68 -9.48 -10.33
C ASP A 580 -4.69 -10.24 -9.45
N THR A 581 -5.95 -9.79 -9.43
CA THR A 581 -7.03 -10.49 -8.71
C THR A 581 -8.00 -11.15 -9.68
N ALA A 582 -8.47 -12.34 -9.31
CA ALA A 582 -9.49 -13.13 -10.01
C ALA A 582 -10.93 -12.75 -9.61
N MET A 583 -11.11 -11.76 -8.74
CA MET A 583 -12.42 -11.33 -8.24
C MET A 583 -13.16 -10.45 -9.26
N SER A 584 -14.49 -10.53 -9.25
CA SER A 584 -15.36 -9.63 -10.01
C SER A 584 -15.11 -8.16 -9.61
N GLY A 585 -14.95 -7.28 -10.60
CA GLY A 585 -14.85 -5.82 -10.40
C GLY A 585 -16.19 -5.12 -10.15
N ARG A 586 -17.27 -5.89 -10.01
CA ARG A 586 -18.65 -5.39 -9.87
C ARG A 586 -19.40 -6.16 -8.80
N GLY A 587 -20.33 -5.48 -8.14
CA GLY A 587 -21.14 -6.01 -7.06
C GLY A 587 -20.76 -5.39 -5.71
N VAL A 588 -21.70 -4.73 -5.06
CA VAL A 588 -21.56 -4.26 -3.67
C VAL A 588 -22.71 -4.84 -2.84
N TYR A 589 -22.35 -5.54 -1.77
CA TYR A 589 -23.28 -6.15 -0.81
C TYR A 589 -23.37 -5.30 0.46
N LEU A 590 -24.59 -5.08 0.92
CA LEU A 590 -24.92 -4.46 2.19
C LEU A 590 -25.90 -5.34 2.94
N ASP A 591 -25.51 -5.78 4.13
CA ASP A 591 -26.38 -6.52 5.02
C ASP A 591 -26.83 -5.60 6.16
N LEU A 592 -28.09 -5.72 6.55
CA LEU A 592 -28.65 -5.00 7.68
C LEU A 592 -29.07 -6.02 8.74
N LEU A 593 -28.40 -5.98 9.88
CA LEU A 593 -28.70 -6.82 11.04
C LEU A 593 -29.46 -6.01 12.08
N SER A 594 -30.53 -6.56 12.65
CA SER A 594 -31.29 -5.90 13.71
C SER A 594 -32.06 -6.93 14.55
N SER A 595 -32.37 -6.60 15.80
CA SER A 595 -33.32 -7.38 16.62
C SER A 595 -34.78 -7.25 16.16
N GLY A 596 -35.08 -6.30 15.26
CA GLY A 596 -36.43 -6.02 14.75
C GLY A 596 -37.35 -5.42 15.83
N GLY A 597 -37.82 -4.19 15.63
CA GLY A 597 -38.76 -3.53 16.54
C GLY A 597 -39.42 -2.36 15.84
N ASP A 598 -40.70 -2.13 16.12
CA ASP A 598 -41.50 -1.11 15.43
C ASP A 598 -40.96 0.32 15.67
N ASP A 599 -40.22 0.53 16.76
CA ASP A 599 -39.76 1.85 17.21
C ASP A 599 -38.46 2.35 16.56
N CYS A 600 -37.68 1.49 15.90
CA CYS A 600 -36.41 1.88 15.28
C CYS A 600 -36.04 1.01 14.07
N ARG A 601 -36.29 1.54 12.87
CA ARG A 601 -36.02 0.87 11.59
C ARG A 601 -35.42 1.81 10.55
N ALA A 602 -34.57 1.27 9.68
CA ALA A 602 -34.07 2.00 8.52
C ALA A 602 -35.13 1.93 7.40
N ASP A 603 -35.53 3.09 6.87
CA ASP A 603 -36.54 3.19 5.80
C ASP A 603 -35.86 3.42 4.44
N VAL A 604 -34.94 4.39 4.37
CA VAL A 604 -34.27 4.73 3.11
C VAL A 604 -32.75 4.69 3.28
N ILE A 605 -32.06 4.07 2.34
CA ILE A 605 -30.61 4.16 2.19
C ILE A 605 -30.29 5.02 0.97
N LYS A 606 -29.65 6.17 1.17
CA LYS A 606 -29.10 6.99 0.09
C LYS A 606 -27.64 6.65 -0.14
N LEU A 607 -27.27 6.36 -1.39
CA LEU A 607 -25.92 6.02 -1.82
C LEU A 607 -25.34 7.11 -2.74
N GLU A 608 -24.11 7.55 -2.47
CA GLU A 608 -23.39 8.58 -3.22
C GLU A 608 -21.90 8.22 -3.39
N ILE A 609 -21.19 8.87 -4.31
CA ILE A 609 -19.72 8.79 -4.37
C ILE A 609 -19.12 9.77 -3.35
N ALA A 610 -18.28 9.27 -2.46
CA ALA A 610 -17.50 10.09 -1.54
C ALA A 610 -16.24 10.62 -2.26
N TRP A 611 -16.36 11.72 -3.01
CA TRP A 611 -15.27 12.24 -3.85
C TRP A 611 -13.99 12.58 -3.09
N THR A 612 -14.10 13.16 -1.89
CA THR A 612 -12.93 13.46 -1.05
C THR A 612 -12.21 12.17 -0.63
N ALA A 613 -12.97 11.17 -0.18
CA ALA A 613 -12.39 9.89 0.21
C ALA A 613 -11.79 9.13 -0.99
N THR A 614 -12.48 9.18 -2.13
CA THR A 614 -12.06 8.61 -3.42
C THR A 614 -10.73 9.24 -3.88
N ALA A 615 -10.60 10.57 -3.84
CA ALA A 615 -9.37 11.27 -4.18
C ALA A 615 -8.21 10.90 -3.23
N GLY A 616 -8.50 10.72 -1.93
CA GLY A 616 -7.50 10.26 -0.95
C GLY A 616 -6.94 8.87 -1.26
N ARG A 617 -7.73 7.97 -1.88
CA ARG A 617 -7.27 6.64 -2.32
C ARG A 617 -6.31 6.70 -3.51
N TRP A 618 -6.43 7.73 -4.35
CA TRP A 618 -5.58 7.88 -5.54
C TRP A 618 -4.16 8.31 -5.16
N ALA A 619 -4.03 9.24 -4.21
CA ALA A 619 -2.76 9.81 -3.79
C ALA A 619 -1.77 8.74 -3.30
N SER A 620 -2.24 7.77 -2.52
CA SER A 620 -1.39 6.70 -1.97
C SER A 620 -0.96 5.64 -3.00
N ARG A 621 -1.60 5.59 -4.18
CA ARG A 621 -1.35 4.56 -5.21
C ARG A 621 -0.60 5.06 -6.44
N TYR A 622 -0.69 6.35 -6.76
CA TYR A 622 -0.20 6.91 -8.02
C TYR A 622 0.97 7.90 -7.87
N PHE A 623 1.61 8.01 -6.71
CA PHE A 623 2.74 8.93 -6.54
C PHE A 623 3.94 8.59 -7.45
N THR A 624 4.25 7.29 -7.63
CA THR A 624 5.29 6.81 -8.56
C THR A 624 4.95 7.09 -10.02
N THR A 625 3.65 7.12 -10.36
CA THR A 625 3.15 7.47 -11.69
C THR A 625 3.51 8.91 -12.03
N ILE A 626 3.26 9.85 -11.10
CA ILE A 626 3.58 11.26 -11.31
C ILE A 626 5.08 11.48 -11.52
N ILE A 627 5.92 10.86 -10.69
CA ILE A 627 7.38 10.96 -10.82
C ILE A 627 7.85 10.39 -12.17
N SER A 628 7.39 9.19 -12.50
CA SER A 628 7.80 8.52 -13.74
C SER A 628 7.34 9.29 -14.97
N TRP A 629 6.07 9.73 -15.00
CA TRP A 629 5.53 10.46 -16.14
C TRP A 629 6.19 11.84 -16.29
N ALA A 630 6.58 12.51 -15.21
CA ALA A 630 7.36 13.74 -15.31
C ALA A 630 8.73 13.51 -15.99
N ILE A 631 9.43 12.41 -15.68
CA ILE A 631 10.66 12.02 -16.39
C ILE A 631 10.37 11.75 -17.88
N GLY A 632 9.27 11.05 -18.18
CA GLY A 632 8.84 10.77 -19.55
C GLY A 632 8.52 12.04 -20.36
N ILE A 633 7.86 13.02 -19.74
CA ILE A 633 7.57 14.34 -20.31
C ILE A 633 8.85 15.12 -20.58
N VAL A 634 9.77 15.19 -19.61
CA VAL A 634 11.06 15.89 -19.80
C VAL A 634 11.88 15.23 -20.91
N SER A 635 11.89 13.89 -20.97
CA SER A 635 12.56 13.13 -22.03
C SER A 635 11.95 13.42 -23.41
N LEU A 636 10.62 13.55 -23.50
CA LEU A 636 9.94 13.90 -24.75
C LEU A 636 10.22 15.35 -25.18
N ILE A 637 10.26 16.29 -24.23
CA ILE A 637 10.68 17.68 -24.49
C ILE A 637 12.10 17.72 -25.05
N MET A 638 13.02 16.94 -24.45
CA MET A 638 14.39 16.84 -24.93
C MET A 638 14.50 16.16 -26.31
N PHE A 639 13.66 15.17 -26.59
CA PHE A 639 13.57 14.53 -27.91
C PHE A 639 13.22 15.54 -29.01
N GLU A 640 12.30 16.46 -28.73
CA GLU A 640 11.93 17.54 -29.65
C GLU A 640 13.02 18.60 -29.77
N LEU A 641 13.59 19.02 -28.64
CA LEU A 641 14.72 19.96 -28.60
C LEU A 641 15.87 19.49 -29.51
N TRP A 642 16.21 18.21 -29.47
CA TRP A 642 17.29 17.67 -30.28
C TRP A 642 16.91 17.39 -31.72
N ARG A 643 15.63 17.22 -32.03
CA ARG A 643 15.20 17.23 -33.43
C ARG A 643 15.54 18.59 -34.06
N VAL A 644 15.17 19.68 -33.39
CA VAL A 644 15.42 21.05 -33.85
C VAL A 644 16.92 21.35 -33.94
N SER A 645 17.70 20.90 -32.95
CA SER A 645 19.16 21.04 -32.97
C SER A 645 19.83 20.21 -34.08
N ASP A 646 19.36 18.98 -34.32
CA ASP A 646 19.88 18.11 -35.40
C ASP A 646 19.55 18.65 -36.80
N GLU A 647 18.48 19.43 -36.95
CA GLU A 647 18.04 20.08 -38.20
C GLU A 647 18.82 21.39 -38.50
N GLY A 648 19.72 21.83 -37.62
CA GLY A 648 20.62 22.94 -37.86
C GLY A 648 20.05 24.33 -37.55
N VAL A 649 18.99 24.42 -36.74
CA VAL A 649 18.42 25.71 -36.31
C VAL A 649 19.44 26.51 -35.51
N VAL A 650 19.57 27.79 -35.86
CA VAL A 650 20.58 28.75 -35.36
C VAL A 650 20.53 28.85 -33.82
N LEU A 651 19.34 29.05 -33.23
CA LEU A 651 19.16 29.16 -31.78
C LEU A 651 18.23 28.06 -31.24
N THR A 652 18.75 27.28 -30.30
CA THR A 652 17.98 26.27 -29.56
C THR A 652 16.99 26.94 -28.60
N PRO A 653 15.75 26.41 -28.47
CA PRO A 653 14.76 27.00 -27.58
C PRO A 653 15.18 26.90 -26.11
N THR A 654 14.81 27.93 -25.34
CA THR A 654 14.91 27.93 -23.88
C THR A 654 13.93 26.92 -23.26
N VAL A 655 14.14 26.50 -22.01
CA VAL A 655 13.21 25.60 -21.30
C VAL A 655 11.79 26.19 -21.24
N ALA A 656 11.67 27.50 -21.02
CA ALA A 656 10.36 28.17 -21.00
C ALA A 656 9.66 28.10 -22.37
N GLN A 657 10.38 28.30 -23.47
CA GLN A 657 9.84 28.16 -24.82
C GLN A 657 9.44 26.70 -25.12
N SER A 658 10.29 25.74 -24.78
CA SER A 658 10.01 24.31 -24.94
C SER A 658 8.75 23.89 -24.16
N LEU A 659 8.60 24.33 -22.91
CA LEU A 659 7.41 24.06 -22.10
C LEU A 659 6.15 24.69 -22.69
N ASN A 660 6.22 25.93 -23.18
CA ASN A 660 5.07 26.61 -23.80
C ASN A 660 4.65 25.93 -25.12
N PHE A 661 5.63 25.53 -25.95
CA PHE A 661 5.36 24.77 -27.17
C PHE A 661 4.71 23.42 -26.84
N PHE A 662 5.30 22.67 -25.90
CA PHE A 662 4.80 21.37 -25.47
C PHE A 662 3.37 21.47 -24.91
N CYS A 663 3.10 22.48 -24.08
CA CYS A 663 1.78 22.77 -23.52
C CYS A 663 0.72 22.97 -24.61
N ARG A 664 1.06 23.62 -25.71
CA ARG A 664 0.10 23.94 -26.80
C ARG A 664 -0.08 22.79 -27.76
N ARG A 665 1.01 22.13 -28.14
CA ARG A 665 1.01 21.19 -29.26
C ARG A 665 0.94 19.73 -28.84
N ARG A 666 1.56 19.37 -27.71
CA ARG A 666 1.69 17.97 -27.27
C ARG A 666 0.75 17.59 -26.16
N ILE A 667 0.53 18.47 -25.18
CA ILE A 667 -0.37 18.17 -24.06
C ILE A 667 -1.77 17.79 -24.55
N PRO A 668 -2.46 18.50 -25.47
CA PRO A 668 -3.78 18.07 -25.94
C PRO A 668 -3.79 16.64 -26.51
N ALA A 669 -2.75 16.29 -27.28
CA ALA A 669 -2.61 14.95 -27.86
C ALA A 669 -2.29 13.88 -26.79
N LEU A 670 -1.45 14.22 -25.79
CA LEU A 670 -1.13 13.31 -24.68
C LEU A 670 -2.32 13.12 -23.74
N LEU A 671 -3.15 14.14 -23.51
CA LEU A 671 -4.38 14.01 -22.73
C LEU A 671 -5.37 13.07 -23.44
N LEU A 672 -5.61 13.27 -24.75
CA LEU A 672 -6.47 12.38 -25.52
C LEU A 672 -5.88 10.96 -25.62
N GLY A 673 -4.59 10.85 -25.92
CA GLY A 673 -3.90 9.56 -26.03
C GLY A 673 -3.89 8.78 -24.72
N SER A 674 -3.64 9.45 -23.59
CA SER A 674 -3.68 8.82 -22.26
C SER A 674 -5.09 8.38 -21.86
N PHE A 675 -6.12 9.14 -22.22
CA PHE A 675 -7.52 8.73 -22.04
C PHE A 675 -7.85 7.46 -22.85
N VAL A 676 -7.53 7.46 -24.15
CA VAL A 676 -7.78 6.30 -25.04
C VAL A 676 -6.98 5.08 -24.57
N PHE A 677 -5.71 5.26 -24.19
CA PHE A 677 -4.86 4.18 -23.71
C PHE A 677 -5.37 3.59 -22.39
N SER A 678 -6.01 4.40 -21.53
CA SER A 678 -6.62 3.92 -20.27
C SER A 678 -7.84 3.01 -20.48
N ILE A 679 -8.49 3.07 -21.65
CA ILE A 679 -9.62 2.21 -22.01
C ILE A 679 -9.13 0.85 -22.56
N VAL A 680 -7.88 0.78 -23.03
CA VAL A 680 -7.31 -0.48 -23.53
C VAL A 680 -7.14 -1.45 -22.36
N SER A 681 -7.66 -2.67 -22.51
CA SER A 681 -7.53 -3.71 -21.48
C SER A 681 -6.11 -4.30 -21.46
N LEU A 682 -5.23 -3.62 -20.74
CA LEU A 682 -3.86 -4.05 -20.49
C LEU A 682 -3.77 -4.86 -19.19
N PRO A 683 -2.77 -5.76 -19.05
CA PRO A 683 -2.51 -6.42 -17.78
C PRO A 683 -2.25 -5.41 -16.65
N PRO A 684 -2.54 -5.76 -15.38
CA PRO A 684 -2.53 -4.80 -14.27
C PRO A 684 -1.14 -4.18 -14.01
N ASN A 685 -0.05 -4.80 -14.46
CA ASN A 685 1.32 -4.30 -14.25
C ASN A 685 1.71 -3.11 -15.16
N TYR A 686 0.85 -2.74 -16.12
CA TYR A 686 1.13 -1.69 -17.10
C TYR A 686 0.28 -0.43 -16.84
N PHE A 687 0.85 0.71 -17.21
CA PHE A 687 0.19 2.02 -17.19
C PHE A 687 -0.41 2.33 -15.80
N LEU A 688 -1.73 2.56 -15.69
CA LEU A 688 -2.41 2.84 -14.42
C LEU A 688 -2.94 1.60 -13.69
N GLY A 689 -2.82 0.40 -14.28
CA GLY A 689 -3.32 -0.83 -13.68
C GLY A 689 -4.84 -0.93 -13.55
N THR A 690 -5.62 -0.16 -14.33
CA THR A 690 -7.10 -0.10 -14.28
C THR A 690 -7.80 -1.14 -15.16
N ARG A 691 -7.06 -2.00 -15.86
CA ARG A 691 -7.55 -3.09 -16.74
C ARG A 691 -8.55 -2.64 -17.83
N GLY A 692 -8.56 -1.37 -18.21
CA GLY A 692 -9.47 -0.84 -19.23
C GLY A 692 -10.84 -0.39 -18.71
N GLU A 693 -11.05 -0.32 -17.39
CA GLU A 693 -12.35 0.10 -16.83
C GLU A 693 -12.65 1.58 -17.20
N PRO A 694 -13.69 1.85 -18.02
CA PRO A 694 -13.92 3.18 -18.58
C PRO A 694 -14.18 4.26 -17.51
N PHE A 695 -14.73 3.90 -16.35
CA PHE A 695 -14.96 4.84 -15.26
C PHE A 695 -13.67 5.51 -14.75
N PHE A 696 -12.55 4.78 -14.77
CA PHE A 696 -11.24 5.31 -14.35
C PHE A 696 -10.44 5.95 -15.49
N SER A 697 -10.94 5.91 -16.73
CA SER A 697 -10.25 6.51 -17.89
C SER A 697 -9.89 8.00 -17.72
N PRO A 698 -10.69 8.86 -17.01
CA PRO A 698 -10.32 10.25 -16.78
C PRO A 698 -9.13 10.47 -15.84
N LEU A 699 -8.70 9.46 -15.07
CA LEU A 699 -7.54 9.58 -14.17
C LEU A 699 -6.24 9.78 -14.95
N ALA A 700 -6.12 9.15 -16.13
CA ALA A 700 -4.94 9.25 -16.97
C ALA A 700 -4.67 10.70 -17.45
N PRO A 701 -5.61 11.40 -18.11
CA PRO A 701 -5.39 12.80 -18.47
C PRO A 701 -5.22 13.70 -17.24
N LEU A 702 -5.88 13.42 -16.12
CA LEU A 702 -5.68 14.17 -14.86
C LEU A 702 -4.22 14.09 -14.37
N PHE A 703 -3.68 12.88 -14.23
CA PHE A 703 -2.30 12.69 -13.80
C PHE A 703 -1.27 13.19 -14.82
N MET A 704 -1.58 13.11 -16.11
CA MET A 704 -0.73 13.69 -17.16
C MET A 704 -0.66 15.22 -17.04
N ALA A 705 -1.79 15.89 -16.78
CA ALA A 705 -1.83 17.33 -16.54
C ALA A 705 -1.06 17.72 -15.27
N ILE A 706 -1.25 16.97 -14.17
CA ILE A 706 -0.53 17.19 -12.91
C ILE A 706 0.98 16.99 -13.11
N ALA A 707 1.40 15.90 -13.75
CA ALA A 707 2.81 15.62 -14.01
C ALA A 707 3.46 16.74 -14.85
N PHE A 708 2.80 17.20 -15.91
CA PHE A 708 3.30 18.32 -16.72
C PHE A 708 3.38 19.64 -15.93
N GLY A 709 2.33 20.00 -15.18
CA GLY A 709 2.37 21.24 -14.39
C GLY A 709 3.39 21.17 -13.26
N LEU A 710 3.66 20.00 -12.68
CA LEU A 710 4.78 19.81 -11.75
C LEU A 710 6.14 19.96 -12.43
N VAL A 711 6.31 19.55 -13.69
CA VAL A 711 7.52 19.85 -14.47
C VAL A 711 7.70 21.37 -14.61
N VAL A 712 6.63 22.11 -14.90
CA VAL A 712 6.66 23.59 -14.95
C VAL A 712 7.05 24.20 -13.60
N VAL A 713 6.47 23.73 -12.50
CA VAL A 713 6.80 24.18 -11.14
C VAL A 713 8.25 23.85 -10.78
N SER A 714 8.73 22.66 -11.14
CA SER A 714 10.13 22.26 -10.90
C SER A 714 11.11 23.15 -11.65
N TYR A 715 10.75 23.64 -12.84
CA TYR A 715 11.53 24.64 -13.56
C TYR A 715 11.55 26.00 -12.84
N TRP A 716 10.43 26.46 -12.28
CA TRP A 716 10.40 27.67 -11.46
C TRP A 716 11.29 27.55 -10.22
N PHE A 717 11.26 26.38 -9.57
CA PHE A 717 12.15 26.08 -8.45
C PHE A 717 13.62 26.10 -8.86
N LEU A 718 13.98 25.50 -10.00
CA LEU A 718 15.34 25.55 -10.53
C LEU A 718 15.79 26.98 -10.84
N LEU A 719 14.94 27.83 -11.42
CA LEU A 719 15.27 29.24 -11.63
C LEU A 719 15.52 29.98 -10.31
N ALA A 720 14.67 29.74 -9.30
CA ALA A 720 14.84 30.30 -7.96
C ALA A 720 16.14 29.82 -7.29
N LEU A 721 16.53 28.54 -7.50
CA LEU A 721 17.76 27.95 -6.98
C LEU A 721 19.01 28.45 -7.70
N LEU A 722 18.95 28.65 -9.03
CA LEU A 722 20.07 29.15 -9.82
C LEU A 722 20.38 30.63 -9.55
N TRP A 723 19.39 31.43 -9.13
CA TRP A 723 19.57 32.85 -8.80
C TRP A 723 20.63 33.12 -7.72
N PRO A 724 20.55 32.53 -6.50
CA PRO A 724 21.59 32.71 -5.48
C PRO A 724 22.91 32.07 -5.88
N LEU A 725 22.90 30.91 -6.59
CA LEU A 725 24.12 30.28 -7.09
C LEU A 725 24.87 31.17 -8.07
N LYS A 726 24.16 31.90 -8.94
CA LYS A 726 24.72 32.88 -9.87
C LYS A 726 25.28 34.10 -9.17
N LEU A 727 24.73 34.47 -8.00
CA LEU A 727 25.29 35.54 -7.17
C LEU A 727 26.58 35.07 -6.49
N LEU A 728 26.58 33.86 -5.91
CA LEU A 728 27.75 33.25 -5.28
C LEU A 728 28.89 32.98 -6.28
N SER A 729 28.57 32.58 -7.52
CA SER A 729 29.57 32.37 -8.57
C SER A 729 30.25 33.65 -9.01
N LYS A 730 29.65 34.83 -8.77
CA LYS A 730 30.31 36.13 -8.96
C LYS A 730 31.27 36.48 -7.83
N PHE A 731 31.03 35.97 -6.61
CA PHE A 731 31.87 36.21 -5.42
C PHE A 731 33.02 35.21 -5.28
N SER A 732 32.83 33.96 -5.70
CA SER A 732 33.91 32.97 -5.80
C SER A 732 34.78 33.28 -7.03
N LEU A 733 35.71 34.24 -6.85
CA LEU A 733 36.80 34.67 -7.72
C LEU A 733 36.95 33.96 -9.08
N GLY A 734 37.11 34.75 -10.14
CA GLY A 734 38.40 34.84 -10.85
C GLY A 734 39.12 33.55 -11.27
N ARG A 735 38.46 32.40 -11.39
CA ARG A 735 38.98 31.25 -12.13
C ARG A 735 38.79 31.60 -13.60
N SER A 736 39.82 32.22 -14.16
CA SER A 736 40.06 32.21 -15.60
C SER A 736 39.68 30.83 -16.12
N HIS A 737 38.68 30.77 -17.01
CA HIS A 737 38.24 29.57 -17.71
C HIS A 737 39.44 29.12 -18.56
N ARG A 738 40.38 28.39 -17.95
CA ARG A 738 41.58 27.93 -18.62
C ARG A 738 41.12 26.89 -19.62
N GLU A 739 41.19 27.23 -20.90
CA GLU A 739 40.87 26.33 -22.00
C GLU A 739 41.71 25.05 -21.86
N ILE A 740 41.06 23.94 -21.58
CA ILE A 740 41.70 22.62 -21.63
C ILE A 740 40.94 21.82 -22.69
N ASN A 741 41.35 22.00 -23.95
CA ASN A 741 40.77 21.36 -25.13
C ASN A 741 41.13 19.87 -25.26
N SER A 742 41.71 19.24 -24.24
CA SER A 742 42.09 17.82 -24.26
C SER A 742 41.80 17.11 -22.94
N PHE A 743 41.54 15.81 -23.00
CA PHE A 743 41.49 14.94 -21.82
C PHE A 743 42.85 14.95 -21.13
N SER A 744 43.02 15.82 -20.15
CA SER A 744 44.28 15.94 -19.41
C SER A 744 44.51 14.67 -18.59
N ARG A 745 45.77 14.26 -18.41
CA ARG A 745 46.12 13.15 -17.50
C ARG A 745 45.53 13.37 -16.09
N ALA A 746 45.44 14.62 -15.64
CA ALA A 746 44.82 14.97 -14.36
C ALA A 746 43.31 14.68 -14.31
N THR A 747 42.57 14.96 -15.39
CA THR A 747 41.14 14.62 -15.51
C THR A 747 40.94 13.10 -15.53
N ALA A 748 41.80 12.37 -16.24
CA ALA A 748 41.78 10.91 -16.27
C ALA A 748 41.98 10.30 -14.88
N ILE A 749 42.96 10.83 -14.14
CA ILE A 749 43.26 10.40 -12.77
C ILE A 749 42.09 10.74 -11.84
N SER A 750 41.54 11.95 -11.92
CA SER A 750 40.40 12.36 -11.09
C SER A 750 39.15 11.52 -11.36
N MET A 751 38.82 11.27 -12.62
CA MET A 751 37.68 10.40 -12.99
C MET A 751 37.91 8.97 -12.53
N SER A 752 39.11 8.42 -12.75
CA SER A 752 39.44 7.06 -12.29
C SER A 752 39.36 6.94 -10.76
N LEU A 753 39.80 7.98 -10.03
CA LEU A 753 39.71 8.03 -8.57
C LEU A 753 38.25 8.09 -8.10
N ILE A 754 37.41 8.92 -8.72
CA ILE A 754 35.97 9.00 -8.38
C ILE A 754 35.29 7.66 -8.65
N LEU A 755 35.51 7.06 -9.82
CA LEU A 755 34.93 5.76 -10.18
C LEU A 755 35.43 4.64 -9.25
N LEU A 756 36.72 4.66 -8.87
CA LEU A 756 37.28 3.74 -7.88
C LEU A 756 36.66 3.95 -6.50
N PHE A 757 36.41 5.20 -6.10
CA PHE A 757 35.79 5.49 -4.81
C PHE A 757 34.32 5.09 -4.79
N VAL A 758 33.59 5.24 -5.90
CA VAL A 758 32.25 4.68 -6.06
C VAL A 758 32.27 3.15 -6.03
N PHE A 759 33.29 2.54 -6.62
CA PHE A 759 33.44 1.09 -6.62
C PHE A 759 33.74 0.52 -5.23
N LEU A 760 34.50 1.25 -4.39
CA LEU A 760 35.01 0.74 -3.11
C LEU A 760 34.25 1.22 -1.88
N VAL A 761 33.69 2.44 -1.89
CA VAL A 761 33.28 3.12 -0.64
C VAL A 761 31.93 3.82 -0.76
N ILE A 762 31.71 4.58 -1.84
CA ILE A 762 30.54 5.46 -1.96
C ILE A 762 29.49 4.85 -2.90
N PRO A 763 28.21 4.83 -2.53
CA PRO A 763 27.16 4.34 -3.41
C PRO A 763 26.97 5.31 -4.60
N TRP A 764 26.63 4.77 -5.77
CA TRP A 764 26.52 5.55 -7.00
C TRP A 764 25.53 6.73 -6.89
N GLN A 765 24.54 6.64 -5.99
CA GLN A 765 23.52 7.65 -5.70
C GLN A 765 24.15 8.95 -5.15
N VAL A 766 25.17 8.85 -4.29
CA VAL A 766 25.92 10.03 -3.79
C VAL A 766 26.69 10.69 -4.92
N ALA A 767 27.34 9.90 -5.77
CA ALA A 767 28.04 10.42 -6.93
C ALA A 767 27.07 11.08 -7.92
N PHE A 768 25.87 10.53 -8.11
CA PHE A 768 24.83 11.13 -8.94
C PHE A 768 24.33 12.47 -8.37
N LEU A 769 24.12 12.57 -7.06
CA LEU A 769 23.80 13.83 -6.39
C LEU A 769 24.93 14.86 -6.56
N GLY A 770 26.19 14.41 -6.47
CA GLY A 770 27.36 15.24 -6.77
C GLY A 770 27.35 15.76 -8.21
N CYS A 771 27.07 14.89 -9.19
CA CYS A 771 26.90 15.28 -10.60
C CYS A 771 25.81 16.36 -10.76
N TRP A 772 24.66 16.17 -10.10
CA TRP A 772 23.57 17.16 -10.14
C TRP A 772 24.00 18.52 -9.58
N PHE A 773 24.70 18.54 -8.44
CA PHE A 773 25.17 19.79 -7.82
C PHE A 773 26.21 20.51 -8.70
N VAL A 774 27.21 19.78 -9.21
CA VAL A 774 28.24 20.33 -10.10
C VAL A 774 27.60 20.89 -11.38
N HIS A 775 26.62 20.18 -11.95
CA HIS A 775 25.90 20.62 -13.13
C HIS A 775 25.03 21.86 -12.86
N ALA A 776 24.39 21.95 -11.69
CA ALA A 776 23.64 23.13 -11.26
C ALA A 776 24.55 24.37 -11.14
N VAL A 777 25.73 24.21 -10.51
CA VAL A 777 26.73 25.28 -10.43
C VAL A 777 27.24 25.68 -11.81
N THR A 778 27.48 24.70 -12.70
CA THR A 778 27.89 24.94 -14.10
C THR A 778 26.83 25.72 -14.88
N CYS A 779 25.54 25.43 -14.65
CA CYS A 779 24.45 26.20 -15.25
C CYS A 779 24.39 27.63 -14.70
N ALA A 780 24.67 27.83 -13.41
CA ALA A 780 24.65 29.15 -12.77
C ALA A 780 25.85 30.04 -13.16
N SER A 781 27.02 29.46 -13.43
CA SER A 781 28.25 30.19 -13.73
C SER A 781 28.36 30.69 -15.18
N ARG A 782 27.56 30.14 -16.11
CA ARG A 782 27.58 30.58 -17.52
C ARG A 782 26.90 31.95 -17.68
N PRO A 783 27.51 32.90 -18.42
CA PRO A 783 27.00 34.26 -18.53
C PRO A 783 25.66 34.29 -19.28
N CYS A 784 24.62 34.71 -18.57
CA CYS A 784 23.27 34.94 -19.06
C CYS A 784 23.17 36.13 -20.03
N SER A 785 24.17 37.03 -20.04
CA SER A 785 24.06 38.36 -20.67
C SER A 785 24.12 38.38 -22.19
N VAL A 786 24.36 37.24 -22.84
CA VAL A 786 24.40 37.12 -24.30
C VAL A 786 23.06 36.63 -24.86
N ALA A 787 22.29 35.86 -24.08
CA ALA A 787 20.96 35.41 -24.46
C ALA A 787 19.89 36.51 -24.30
N ASP A 788 20.11 37.48 -23.41
CA ASP A 788 19.21 38.63 -23.20
C ASP A 788 19.46 39.78 -24.21
N SER A 789 20.63 39.82 -24.87
CA SER A 789 21.03 40.89 -25.81
C SER A 789 20.83 40.55 -27.30
N LEU A 790 20.63 39.27 -27.63
CA LEU A 790 20.16 38.85 -28.95
C LEU A 790 18.62 38.98 -28.95
N GLU A 791 18.10 40.10 -29.45
CA GLU A 791 16.67 40.23 -29.74
C GLU A 791 16.20 39.01 -30.53
N SER A 792 15.22 38.31 -29.96
CA SER A 792 14.49 37.18 -30.52
C SER A 792 14.28 37.37 -32.03
N PRO A 793 14.73 36.46 -32.93
CA PRO A 793 13.95 36.27 -34.15
C PRO A 793 12.54 35.97 -33.67
N SER A 794 11.54 36.71 -34.18
CA SER A 794 10.15 36.68 -33.71
C SER A 794 9.74 35.27 -33.28
N ASN A 795 9.16 35.11 -32.08
CA ASN A 795 8.75 33.79 -31.53
C ASN A 795 7.98 32.92 -32.55
N SER A 796 7.33 33.54 -33.55
CA SER A 796 6.73 32.90 -34.72
C SER A 796 7.68 32.05 -35.58
N VAL A 797 8.96 32.42 -35.77
CA VAL A 797 9.93 31.68 -36.59
C VAL A 797 10.42 30.40 -35.90
N ILE A 798 10.76 30.48 -34.61
CA ILE A 798 11.17 29.28 -33.84
C ILE A 798 9.99 28.32 -33.67
N ILE A 799 8.79 28.85 -33.40
CA ILE A 799 7.56 28.03 -33.30
C ILE A 799 7.21 27.40 -34.65
N SER A 800 7.28 28.13 -35.77
CA SER A 800 7.00 27.58 -37.11
C SER A 800 8.01 26.52 -37.57
N LEU A 801 9.28 26.64 -37.18
CA LEU A 801 10.30 25.59 -37.38
C LEU A 801 10.04 24.35 -36.52
N MET A 802 9.53 24.52 -35.30
CA MET A 802 9.05 23.38 -34.50
C MET A 802 7.77 22.75 -35.09
N GLU A 803 7.02 23.48 -35.91
CA GLU A 803 5.77 23.03 -36.54
C GLU A 803 5.96 22.30 -37.87
N SER A 804 7.08 22.45 -38.58
CA SER A 804 7.26 21.91 -39.93
C SER A 804 7.50 20.38 -39.96
N HIS A 805 6.78 19.70 -40.85
CA HIS A 805 7.09 18.35 -41.36
C HIS A 805 7.82 18.51 -42.72
N PRO A 806 8.68 17.55 -43.11
CA PRO A 806 9.55 17.73 -44.27
C PRO A 806 8.70 17.84 -45.54
N HIS A 807 9.18 18.68 -46.46
CA HIS A 807 8.59 19.05 -47.74
C HIS A 807 7.78 20.35 -47.74
N THR A 808 8.50 21.45 -47.82
CA THR A 808 8.20 22.52 -48.79
C THR A 808 9.50 23.25 -49.09
N ASN A 809 9.98 23.12 -50.33
CA ASN A 809 10.98 24.02 -50.90
C ASN A 809 10.29 25.39 -51.07
N GLY A 810 10.88 26.45 -50.53
CA GLY A 810 10.32 27.80 -50.62
C GLY A 810 11.35 28.86 -50.29
N GLU A 811 11.95 29.37 -51.37
CA GLU A 811 12.47 30.72 -51.64
C GLU A 811 13.26 31.48 -50.54
N GLU A 812 14.55 31.69 -50.85
CA GLU A 812 15.45 32.64 -50.21
C GLU A 812 14.88 34.07 -50.30
N SER A 813 14.56 34.67 -49.14
CA SER A 813 14.38 36.12 -49.04
C SER A 813 15.69 36.75 -48.57
N ASP A 814 16.38 37.44 -49.48
CA ASP A 814 17.51 38.31 -49.19
C ASP A 814 17.07 39.48 -48.30
N ALA A 815 17.43 39.42 -47.02
CA ALA A 815 17.46 40.57 -46.12
C ALA A 815 18.88 40.73 -45.54
N PRO A 816 19.43 41.95 -45.47
CA PRO A 816 20.80 42.16 -45.02
C PRO A 816 20.88 41.82 -43.53
N THR A 817 21.52 40.69 -43.21
CA THR A 817 21.66 40.20 -41.84
C THR A 817 22.98 40.73 -41.28
N GLU A 818 22.94 41.50 -40.18
CA GLU A 818 24.14 41.83 -39.42
C GLU A 818 24.90 40.54 -39.04
N PRO A 819 26.24 40.55 -38.97
CA PRO A 819 27.01 39.35 -38.64
C PRO A 819 26.72 38.92 -37.20
N VAL A 820 25.82 37.94 -37.03
CA VAL A 820 25.54 37.32 -35.74
C VAL A 820 26.81 36.64 -35.23
N ASP A 821 27.28 37.06 -34.05
CA ASP A 821 28.44 36.45 -33.40
C ASP A 821 28.18 34.96 -33.09
N GLN A 822 28.81 34.08 -33.86
CA GLN A 822 28.68 32.62 -33.73
C GLN A 822 29.08 32.12 -32.33
N SER A 823 30.01 32.80 -31.67
CA SER A 823 30.47 32.42 -30.33
C SER A 823 29.38 32.67 -29.28
N SER A 824 28.71 33.82 -29.38
CA SER A 824 27.57 34.21 -28.56
C SER A 824 26.38 33.25 -28.69
N LEU A 825 26.06 32.87 -29.93
CA LEU A 825 25.00 31.91 -30.23
C LEU A 825 25.29 30.51 -29.66
N GLN A 826 26.54 30.07 -29.75
CA GLN A 826 26.98 28.79 -29.22
C GLN A 826 26.92 28.74 -27.69
N ILE A 827 27.27 29.83 -27.01
CA ILE A 827 27.14 29.95 -25.55
C ILE A 827 25.67 29.82 -25.14
N ALA A 828 24.76 30.49 -25.85
CA ALA A 828 23.32 30.40 -25.60
C ALA A 828 22.79 28.96 -25.83
N ASN A 829 23.22 28.29 -26.90
CA ASN A 829 22.83 26.91 -27.19
C ASN A 829 23.30 25.91 -26.13
N ASN A 830 24.56 26.04 -25.70
CA ASN A 830 25.12 25.23 -24.64
C ASN A 830 24.38 25.45 -23.31
N TYR A 831 24.05 26.70 -22.98
CA TYR A 831 23.26 27.03 -21.80
C TYR A 831 21.89 26.35 -21.85
N ASN A 832 21.15 26.51 -22.95
CA ASN A 832 19.82 25.92 -23.11
C ASN A 832 19.86 24.40 -22.97
N HIS A 833 20.79 23.70 -23.63
CA HIS A 833 20.94 22.25 -23.45
C HIS A 833 21.28 21.86 -22.01
N SER A 834 22.16 22.60 -21.33
CA SER A 834 22.55 22.30 -19.95
C SER A 834 21.39 22.47 -18.96
N VAL A 835 20.54 23.49 -19.12
CA VAL A 835 19.37 23.66 -18.24
C VAL A 835 18.31 22.59 -18.50
N HIS A 836 18.11 22.13 -19.74
CA HIS A 836 17.23 20.98 -20.03
C HIS A 836 17.74 19.69 -19.37
N LEU A 837 19.05 19.44 -19.44
CA LEU A 837 19.68 18.30 -18.75
C LEU A 837 19.54 18.39 -17.23
N LEU A 838 19.70 19.60 -16.66
CA LEU A 838 19.51 19.82 -15.24
C LEU A 838 18.07 19.49 -14.82
N LEU A 839 17.08 19.88 -15.62
CA LEU A 839 15.68 19.53 -15.39
C LEU A 839 15.45 18.02 -15.41
N LEU A 840 16.02 17.29 -16.38
CA LEU A 840 15.94 15.82 -16.42
C LEU A 840 16.59 15.18 -15.18
N MET A 841 17.83 15.58 -14.85
CA MET A 841 18.54 15.06 -13.69
C MET A 841 17.79 15.35 -12.38
N THR A 842 17.11 16.49 -12.28
CA THR A 842 16.29 16.84 -11.11
C THR A 842 15.14 15.86 -10.90
N TRP A 843 14.50 15.39 -11.97
CA TRP A 843 13.41 14.40 -11.88
C TRP A 843 13.90 12.96 -11.68
N LEU A 844 15.18 12.68 -11.88
CA LEU A 844 15.79 11.39 -11.50
C LEU A 844 16.17 11.32 -10.01
N LEU A 845 16.34 12.47 -9.32
CA LEU A 845 16.70 12.50 -7.90
C LEU A 845 15.70 11.74 -7.00
N PRO A 846 14.37 11.87 -7.16
CA PRO A 846 13.42 11.09 -6.35
C PRO A 846 13.55 9.58 -6.49
N LEU A 847 14.10 9.07 -7.59
CA LEU A 847 14.35 7.63 -7.79
C LEU A 847 15.65 7.16 -7.10
N ALA A 848 16.66 8.03 -7.00
CA ALA A 848 17.93 7.72 -6.35
C ALA A 848 17.95 8.04 -4.84
N ALA A 849 17.12 8.99 -4.40
CA ALA A 849 17.09 9.49 -3.02
C ALA A 849 16.77 8.43 -1.95
N PRO A 850 15.84 7.47 -2.15
CA PRO A 850 15.50 6.51 -1.10
C PRO A 850 16.70 5.69 -0.65
N VAL A 851 17.50 5.18 -1.59
CA VAL A 851 18.71 4.39 -1.29
C VAL A 851 19.81 5.26 -0.68
N LEU A 852 19.94 6.51 -1.13
CA LEU A 852 20.85 7.48 -0.50
C LEU A 852 20.50 7.69 0.99
N VAL A 853 19.22 7.82 1.32
CA VAL A 853 18.78 8.00 2.72
C VAL A 853 19.11 6.75 3.55
N VAL A 854 18.94 5.55 2.99
CA VAL A 854 19.37 4.30 3.65
C VAL A 854 20.86 4.36 3.96
N TRP A 855 21.70 4.68 2.98
CA TRP A 855 23.14 4.75 3.14
C TRP A 855 23.58 5.78 4.20
N ILE A 856 23.03 7.00 4.17
CA ILE A 856 23.35 8.04 5.16
C ILE A 856 22.98 7.57 6.58
N ARG A 857 21.82 6.92 6.74
CA ARG A 857 21.37 6.42 8.04
C ARG A 857 22.26 5.28 8.53
N THR A 858 22.58 4.32 7.68
CA THR A 858 23.46 3.20 8.03
C THR A 858 24.87 3.70 8.39
N LEU A 859 25.41 4.68 7.64
CA LEU A 859 26.70 5.30 7.98
C LEU A 859 26.67 5.99 9.35
N ALA A 860 25.59 6.71 9.66
CA ALA A 860 25.43 7.41 10.93
C ALA A 860 25.31 6.46 12.14
N THR A 861 24.82 5.24 11.92
CA THR A 861 24.49 4.29 12.98
C THR A 861 25.53 3.20 13.18
N VAL A 862 26.19 2.74 12.11
CA VAL A 862 27.17 1.62 12.12
C VAL A 862 28.61 2.12 11.89
N GLY A 863 28.78 3.29 11.27
CA GLY A 863 30.10 3.81 10.88
C GLY A 863 30.64 3.19 9.58
N PHE A 864 31.92 3.46 9.27
CA PHE A 864 32.59 3.04 8.02
C PHE A 864 32.99 1.56 7.97
N THR A 865 32.68 0.78 9.00
CA THR A 865 33.25 -0.56 9.24
C THR A 865 32.51 -1.70 8.55
N THR A 866 31.38 -1.44 7.88
CA THR A 866 30.64 -2.46 7.13
C THR A 866 30.74 -2.19 5.63
N PRO A 867 31.24 -3.15 4.81
CA PRO A 867 31.22 -3.00 3.35
C PRO A 867 29.76 -2.94 2.90
N PHE A 868 29.43 -1.92 2.10
CA PHE A 868 28.07 -1.74 1.58
C PHE A 868 27.88 -2.67 0.37
N ASP A 869 27.20 -3.79 0.56
CA ASP A 869 26.95 -4.70 -0.55
C ASP A 869 25.83 -4.17 -1.46
N GLY A 870 26.17 -3.87 -2.72
CA GLY A 870 25.20 -3.80 -3.82
C GLY A 870 25.09 -2.49 -4.61
N ASP A 871 25.49 -1.34 -4.05
CA ASP A 871 25.32 -0.03 -4.69
C ASP A 871 26.60 0.57 -5.29
N HIS A 872 27.61 -0.26 -5.50
CA HIS A 872 28.90 0.15 -6.07
C HIS A 872 28.99 -0.06 -7.59
N PHE A 873 27.86 -0.32 -8.26
CA PHE A 873 27.84 -0.50 -9.71
C PHE A 873 28.06 0.83 -10.44
N VAL A 874 29.33 1.10 -10.73
CA VAL A 874 29.84 2.34 -11.32
C VAL A 874 29.12 2.76 -12.61
N LEU A 875 28.68 1.79 -13.42
CA LEU A 875 27.98 2.08 -14.68
C LEU A 875 26.63 2.78 -14.48
N ASN A 876 26.07 2.79 -13.27
CA ASN A 876 24.86 3.57 -12.96
C ASN A 876 25.09 5.07 -13.01
N VAL A 877 26.29 5.54 -12.66
CA VAL A 877 26.61 6.97 -12.56
C VAL A 877 27.62 7.45 -13.60
N ALA A 878 28.43 6.54 -14.16
CA ALA A 878 29.46 6.88 -15.14
C ALA A 878 28.94 7.74 -16.32
N PRO A 879 27.79 7.45 -16.97
CA PRO A 879 27.26 8.30 -18.03
C PRO A 879 27.05 9.76 -17.60
N PHE A 880 26.53 9.97 -16.39
CA PHE A 880 26.28 11.32 -15.86
C PHE A 880 27.59 12.02 -15.47
N LEU A 881 28.55 11.30 -14.91
CA LEU A 881 29.88 11.85 -14.58
C LEU A 881 30.58 12.39 -15.83
N PHE A 882 30.68 11.59 -16.89
CA PHE A 882 31.31 12.01 -18.14
C PHE A 882 30.56 13.17 -18.80
N LEU A 883 29.23 13.15 -18.76
CA LEU A 883 28.40 14.22 -19.29
C LEU A 883 28.66 15.55 -18.57
N VAL A 884 28.61 15.56 -17.24
CA VAL A 884 28.77 16.77 -16.43
C VAL A 884 30.21 17.30 -16.50
N ASP A 885 31.20 16.41 -16.47
CA ASP A 885 32.60 16.78 -16.64
C ASP A 885 32.87 17.40 -18.02
N PHE A 886 32.30 16.86 -19.11
CA PHE A 886 32.41 17.50 -20.43
C PHE A 886 31.66 18.83 -20.48
N ALA A 887 30.43 18.89 -19.97
CA ALA A 887 29.61 20.10 -19.95
C ALA A 887 30.30 21.25 -19.19
N SER A 888 30.97 20.98 -18.08
CA SER A 888 31.66 22.00 -17.30
C SER A 888 32.90 22.60 -18.00
N ARG A 889 33.49 21.90 -18.97
CA ARG A 889 34.75 22.30 -19.62
C ARG A 889 34.62 22.75 -21.06
N THR A 890 33.62 22.25 -21.78
CA THR A 890 33.48 22.54 -23.22
C THR A 890 33.16 24.02 -23.49
N THR A 891 33.97 24.64 -24.35
CA THR A 891 33.63 25.90 -25.03
C THR A 891 32.95 25.64 -26.37
N GLY A 892 33.20 24.45 -26.96
CA GLY A 892 32.57 23.88 -28.16
C GLY A 892 31.07 23.55 -27.99
N PRO A 893 30.34 23.19 -29.08
CA PRO A 893 28.94 22.78 -28.99
C PRO A 893 28.78 21.55 -28.10
N LEU A 894 27.86 21.59 -27.13
CA LEU A 894 27.71 20.53 -26.12
C LEU A 894 27.36 19.17 -26.74
N PHE A 895 26.49 19.18 -27.75
CA PHE A 895 26.13 17.99 -28.51
C PHE A 895 26.38 18.24 -30.00
N GLU A 896 27.02 17.28 -30.65
CA GLU A 896 27.28 17.33 -32.09
C GLU A 896 27.00 15.97 -32.69
N LYS A 897 26.27 15.96 -33.80
CA LYS A 897 25.83 14.74 -34.45
C LYS A 897 27.01 14.11 -35.21
N THR A 898 27.35 12.87 -34.87
CA THR A 898 28.43 12.15 -35.55
C THR A 898 27.95 11.46 -36.84
N ARG A 899 28.89 11.09 -37.71
CA ARG A 899 28.59 10.39 -38.98
C ARG A 899 27.87 9.05 -38.78
N LEU A 900 28.06 8.42 -37.61
CA LEU A 900 27.39 7.17 -37.22
C LEU A 900 25.87 7.37 -36.98
N GLU A 901 25.44 8.58 -36.65
CA GLU A 901 24.01 8.94 -36.45
C GLU A 901 23.27 9.29 -37.75
N ARG A 902 23.86 9.00 -38.93
CA ARG A 902 23.20 9.27 -40.23
C ARG A 902 21.97 8.42 -40.47
N ARG A 903 21.93 7.17 -39.97
CA ARG A 903 20.78 6.25 -40.13
C ARG A 903 19.76 6.38 -39.01
N VAL A 904 20.21 6.36 -37.76
CA VAL A 904 19.36 6.48 -36.57
C VAL A 904 20.02 7.46 -35.61
N SER A 905 19.33 8.56 -35.32
CA SER A 905 19.79 9.57 -34.36
C SER A 905 19.64 9.03 -32.94
N VAL A 906 20.61 9.33 -32.07
CA VAL A 906 20.59 8.89 -30.66
C VAL A 906 19.39 9.46 -29.92
N ARG A 907 18.77 10.55 -30.41
CA ARG A 907 17.55 11.12 -29.81
C ARG A 907 16.44 10.09 -29.61
N TRP A 908 16.32 9.08 -30.46
CA TRP A 908 15.30 8.03 -30.32
C TRP A 908 15.39 7.23 -29.01
N SER A 909 16.56 7.20 -28.36
CA SER A 909 16.70 6.62 -27.01
C SER A 909 15.85 7.36 -25.96
N LEU A 910 15.66 8.68 -26.10
CA LEU A 910 14.78 9.45 -25.22
C LEU A 910 13.31 9.08 -25.40
N LEU A 911 12.89 8.70 -26.61
CA LEU A 911 11.53 8.20 -26.83
C LEU A 911 11.34 6.84 -26.15
N VAL A 912 12.36 5.98 -26.14
CA VAL A 912 12.34 4.73 -25.36
C VAL A 912 12.18 5.04 -23.87
N VAL A 913 12.91 6.03 -23.33
CA VAL A 913 12.72 6.49 -21.95
C VAL A 913 11.28 6.94 -21.71
N THR A 914 10.70 7.75 -22.61
CA THR A 914 9.30 8.18 -22.51
C THR A 914 8.31 7.01 -22.47
N VAL A 915 8.49 6.00 -23.33
CA VAL A 915 7.64 4.80 -23.34
C VAL A 915 7.78 4.00 -22.05
N VAL A 916 9.02 3.76 -21.58
CA VAL A 916 9.28 3.06 -20.32
C VAL A 916 8.67 3.82 -19.15
N ALA A 917 8.86 5.14 -19.09
CA ALA A 917 8.32 6.02 -18.08
C ALA A 917 6.79 6.01 -18.01
N PHE A 918 6.09 6.02 -19.16
CA PHE A 918 4.64 6.03 -19.19
C PHE A 918 4.02 4.65 -18.92
N VAL A 919 4.61 3.59 -19.46
CA VAL A 919 4.02 2.24 -19.47
C VAL A 919 4.48 1.39 -18.29
N TYR A 920 5.76 1.41 -17.93
CA TYR A 920 6.34 0.57 -16.88
C TYR A 920 6.67 1.34 -15.61
N GLY A 921 7.00 2.63 -15.72
CA GLY A 921 7.38 3.48 -14.60
C GLY A 921 6.40 3.53 -13.42
N PRO A 922 5.06 3.55 -13.64
CA PRO A 922 4.10 3.54 -12.54
C PRO A 922 4.26 2.36 -11.57
N THR A 923 4.69 1.19 -12.07
CA THR A 923 4.90 -0.03 -11.27
C THR A 923 6.36 -0.28 -10.94
N GLN A 924 7.26 -0.08 -11.90
CA GLN A 924 8.67 -0.42 -11.81
C GLN A 924 9.52 0.83 -12.06
N ALA A 925 9.57 1.70 -11.06
CA ALA A 925 10.22 3.00 -11.18
C ALA A 925 11.73 2.89 -11.48
N TYR A 926 12.41 1.82 -11.03
CA TYR A 926 13.82 1.56 -11.33
C TYR A 926 14.11 1.43 -12.84
N LEU A 927 13.17 0.87 -13.62
CA LEU A 927 13.34 0.73 -15.08
C LEU A 927 13.44 2.09 -15.77
N VAL A 928 12.82 3.13 -15.21
CA VAL A 928 12.89 4.49 -15.76
C VAL A 928 14.30 5.06 -15.59
N PHE A 929 14.92 4.85 -14.42
CA PHE A 929 16.31 5.24 -14.19
C PHE A 929 17.25 4.45 -15.10
N ASP A 930 17.03 3.14 -15.25
CA ASP A 930 17.83 2.26 -16.11
C ASP A 930 17.74 2.63 -17.59
N ALA A 931 16.54 2.95 -18.09
CA ALA A 931 16.37 3.44 -19.45
C ALA A 931 17.09 4.80 -19.64
N THR A 932 16.99 5.69 -18.65
CA THR A 932 17.58 7.03 -18.74
C THR A 932 19.10 7.00 -18.69
N LYS A 933 19.71 6.21 -17.79
CA LYS A 933 21.18 6.06 -17.74
C LYS A 933 21.73 5.47 -19.05
N LEU A 934 21.01 4.53 -19.67
CA LEU A 934 21.40 3.96 -20.96
C LEU A 934 21.28 4.99 -22.09
N ALA A 935 20.19 5.77 -22.12
CA ALA A 935 20.02 6.85 -23.09
C ALA A 935 21.13 7.91 -22.99
N ILE A 936 21.45 8.36 -21.78
CA ILE A 936 22.56 9.30 -21.53
C ILE A 936 23.91 8.66 -21.89
N GLY A 937 24.11 7.38 -21.58
CA GLY A 937 25.32 6.63 -21.96
C GLY A 937 25.54 6.59 -23.47
N LEU A 938 24.49 6.26 -24.24
CA LEU A 938 24.54 6.29 -25.70
C LEU A 938 24.89 7.68 -26.22
N MET A 939 24.32 8.74 -25.64
CA MET A 939 24.67 10.11 -26.02
C MET A 939 26.12 10.46 -25.72
N VAL A 940 26.62 10.09 -24.54
CA VAL A 940 28.01 10.32 -24.18
C VAL A 940 28.92 9.61 -25.18
N VAL A 941 28.64 8.36 -25.53
CA VAL A 941 29.46 7.60 -26.49
C VAL A 941 29.43 8.23 -27.89
N PHE A 942 28.24 8.57 -28.41
CA PHE A 942 28.09 8.96 -29.82
C PHE A 942 28.20 10.46 -30.10
N ARG A 943 27.87 11.36 -29.15
CA ARG A 943 27.86 12.83 -29.36
C ARG A 943 28.98 13.56 -28.62
N ILE A 944 29.57 12.92 -27.61
CA ILE A 944 30.65 13.47 -26.80
C ILE A 944 31.95 12.68 -27.01
N GLY A 945 31.88 11.34 -27.08
CA GLY A 945 33.01 10.42 -26.94
C GLY A 945 34.16 10.68 -27.90
N THR A 946 33.88 10.90 -29.19
CA THR A 946 34.93 11.22 -30.18
C THR A 946 35.68 12.50 -29.83
N ARG A 947 34.98 13.52 -29.32
CA ARG A 947 35.55 14.83 -28.95
C ARG A 947 36.15 14.83 -27.55
N TYR A 948 35.66 13.96 -26.67
CA TYR A 948 36.16 13.78 -25.32
C TYR A 948 37.53 13.11 -25.33
N TRP A 949 37.77 12.14 -26.24
CA TRP A 949 39.04 11.41 -26.35
C TRP A 949 40.02 12.04 -27.34
N ASP A 950 39.56 12.55 -28.49
CA ASP A 950 40.42 13.22 -29.47
C ASP A 950 40.59 14.69 -29.08
N GLY A 951 41.66 15.02 -28.34
CA GLY A 951 42.07 16.41 -28.05
C GLY A 951 42.56 17.20 -29.27
N SER A 952 42.08 16.92 -30.48
CA SER A 952 42.66 17.37 -31.75
C SER A 952 41.91 18.51 -32.45
N PHE A 953 41.18 19.37 -31.72
CA PHE A 953 40.63 20.59 -32.32
C PHE A 953 41.67 21.71 -32.41
N SER A 954 42.78 21.44 -33.13
CA SER A 954 43.80 22.45 -33.46
C SER A 954 44.29 22.40 -34.91
N ARG A 955 43.94 21.42 -35.74
CA ARG A 955 44.59 21.28 -37.08
C ARG A 955 43.75 21.26 -38.34
N THR A 956 42.41 21.26 -38.26
CA THR A 956 41.58 21.13 -39.48
C THR A 956 40.76 22.34 -39.86
N SER A 957 40.53 23.32 -38.99
CA SER A 957 39.81 24.56 -39.38
C SER A 957 40.71 25.59 -40.10
N ALA A 958 42.03 25.54 -39.91
CA ALA A 958 42.96 26.50 -40.54
C ALA A 958 43.37 26.14 -41.99
N LYS A 959 42.89 25.02 -42.56
CA LYS A 959 43.27 24.59 -43.92
C LYS A 959 42.19 24.74 -44.98
N HIS A 960 40.97 25.15 -44.63
CA HIS A 960 39.92 25.39 -45.61
C HIS A 960 39.64 26.86 -45.95
N THR A 961 40.34 27.81 -45.34
CA THR A 961 40.16 29.26 -45.61
C THR A 961 41.26 29.86 -46.50
N ILE A 962 42.06 29.03 -47.20
CA ILE A 962 42.98 29.46 -48.26
C ILE A 962 42.82 28.52 -49.46
N ARG A 963 41.64 28.54 -50.07
CA ARG A 963 41.35 28.21 -51.48
C ARG A 963 39.84 28.23 -51.68
N GLN A 964 39.29 29.43 -51.81
CA GLN A 964 38.28 29.79 -52.78
C GLN A 964 38.45 31.28 -53.09
#